data_AF-A0A803YJJ5-F1
#
_entry.id   AF-A0A803YJJ5-F1
#
_cell.length_a   1.000
_cell.length_b   1.000
_cell.length_c   1.000
_cell.angle_alpha   90.00
_cell.angle_beta   90.00
_cell.angle_gamma   90.00
#
_symmetry.space_group_name_H-M   'P 1'
#
loop_
_entity.id
_entity.type
_entity.pdbx_description
1 polymer ?
#
loop_
_entity_poly.entity_id
_entity_poly.type
_entity_poly.pdbx_seq_one_letter_code
_entity_poly.pdbx_strand_id
1 'polypeptide(L)'
;MDYKPVASWEQVVDLTYTMQLGERPMPVEPDEAVVQKLRSTPPNWSYEQDMELGRFLYDITERDQHCKDCFKDHLNSIEVSSQLDDFKVTHLTDNQGDTYWESNGSPGQHWVRLHMKKGSVIKKLWLMLNACINSYVPRRVAVYGGPANRLQHLRTVLINENSYQDVCILRDMKTHMPVLEIRILECREQGYNVRLRGIKFTSFWERDLSLNADMFQTAQLVRYPLLEGVDTDILYHRAIVIQRFIQLLDSVLGYLIPISDESDSSFSVLRGMKPFLQLCKLGKTLVTHCLQSSESRPPCMLPKLLINRQLAREHRAHPELDPSGRNTVFTQVYENLKPSKTNNHLLNYRWPQTHSQWWECDFTTEGVIDNGGGFRDCLTDISEELCPSSGDVPMPLPFFVRTSNQGNSSSDTRDMYVPNPSCKDFPKYEWIGQLMGAALRSKEILVLALPSLVWKQLSGEEVIWSKDFAAVDVELVKLLEMLEEVDREAFNFMFGKELTYTTVRSDQRVVELIPKGSSTVVRFEDRKEFIHLVQKARLEESKEQVAAIRAGLLRVVPQAVLDLLTWQQLERKVCGNPEVTVDELKKFITFEDFDSTRVQQFWDALKNFTSEDLSRFLKFITGRSRLPVQLTIYPDRSIPERLDMMPEASTCSCSLFLPKYSSVKTCEELLRFAVYNCMSIDTDKNTWD
;
A
#
# COMPACT_ATOMS: atom_id res chain seq x y z
N MET A 1 18.20 -33.73 37.16
CA MET A 1 18.57 -32.32 36.94
C MET A 1 18.16 -31.97 35.52
N ASP A 2 17.29 -30.98 35.36
CA ASP A 2 16.71 -30.59 34.06
C ASP A 2 17.77 -29.90 33.20
N TYR A 3 18.36 -30.65 32.26
CA TYR A 3 19.29 -30.13 31.25
C TYR A 3 18.53 -29.41 30.14
N LYS A 4 18.06 -28.19 30.39
CA LYS A 4 17.62 -27.32 29.29
C LYS A 4 18.73 -26.33 28.96
N PRO A 5 19.42 -26.50 27.82
CA PRO A 5 20.41 -25.54 27.39
C PRO A 5 19.73 -24.20 27.10
N VAL A 6 20.51 -23.13 27.25
CA VAL A 6 20.04 -21.77 26.99
C VAL A 6 19.70 -21.62 25.50
N ALA A 7 18.47 -21.24 25.21
CA ALA A 7 17.90 -21.25 23.85
C ALA A 7 17.61 -19.84 23.30
N SER A 8 17.92 -18.78 24.05
CA SER A 8 17.74 -17.39 23.61
C SER A 8 18.91 -16.50 24.03
N TRP A 9 19.10 -15.39 23.30
CA TRP A 9 20.19 -14.45 23.59
C TRP A 9 19.98 -13.71 24.92
N GLU A 10 18.73 -13.41 25.28
CA GLU A 10 18.36 -12.80 26.56
C GLU A 10 18.79 -13.70 27.72
N GLN A 11 18.57 -15.01 27.59
CA GLN A 11 19.05 -15.98 28.56
C GLN A 11 20.59 -16.06 28.59
N VAL A 12 21.29 -15.88 27.46
CA VAL A 12 22.78 -15.80 27.43
C VAL A 12 23.28 -14.54 28.13
N VAL A 13 22.65 -13.39 27.88
CA VAL A 13 22.95 -12.11 28.52
C VAL A 13 22.69 -12.22 30.03
N ASP A 14 21.53 -12.73 30.43
CA ASP A 14 21.21 -12.99 31.82
C ASP A 14 22.24 -13.91 32.45
N LEU A 15 22.62 -15.00 31.78
CA LEU A 15 23.63 -15.94 32.28
C LEU A 15 25.03 -15.31 32.41
N THR A 16 25.36 -14.36 31.54
CA THR A 16 26.66 -13.70 31.50
C THR A 16 26.76 -12.56 32.53
N TYR A 17 25.67 -11.83 32.75
CA TYR A 17 25.68 -10.57 33.50
C TYR A 17 24.87 -10.57 34.80
N THR A 18 24.11 -11.63 35.12
CA THR A 18 23.40 -11.76 36.40
C THR A 18 24.14 -12.67 37.38
N MET A 19 24.06 -12.33 38.66
CA MET A 19 24.64 -13.12 39.75
C MET A 19 23.71 -14.31 40.06
N GLN A 20 24.20 -15.53 39.89
CA GLN A 20 23.41 -16.74 40.10
C GLN A 20 23.90 -17.55 41.32
N LEU A 21 22.94 -18.09 42.08
CA LEU A 21 23.17 -19.07 43.14
C LEU A 21 22.79 -20.46 42.61
N GLY A 22 23.77 -21.23 42.11
CA GLY A 22 23.55 -22.57 41.55
C GLY A 22 24.54 -22.94 40.44
N GLU A 23 24.37 -24.12 39.83
CA GLU A 23 25.17 -24.55 38.67
C GLU A 23 24.81 -23.74 37.41
N ARG A 24 25.83 -23.38 36.62
CA ARG A 24 25.68 -22.58 35.40
C ARG A 24 25.02 -23.42 34.28
N PRO A 25 23.91 -22.98 33.68
CA PRO A 25 23.42 -23.56 32.43
C PRO A 25 24.49 -23.48 31.34
N MET A 26 24.53 -24.46 30.42
CA MET A 26 25.44 -24.42 29.29
C MET A 26 24.74 -23.81 28.06
N PRO A 27 25.39 -22.87 27.34
CA PRO A 27 24.95 -22.46 26.01
C PRO A 27 24.93 -23.66 25.05
N VAL A 28 23.98 -23.69 24.12
CA VAL A 28 24.04 -24.61 22.98
C VAL A 28 25.31 -24.32 22.17
N GLU A 29 25.98 -25.35 21.67
CA GLU A 29 27.13 -25.17 20.78
C GLU A 29 26.71 -24.39 19.52
N PRO A 30 27.46 -23.35 19.12
CA PRO A 30 27.14 -22.60 17.93
C PRO A 30 27.30 -23.46 16.68
N ASP A 31 26.43 -23.26 15.69
CA ASP A 31 26.68 -23.76 14.34
C ASP A 31 27.81 -22.93 13.72
N GLU A 32 29.05 -23.41 13.89
CA GLU A 32 30.26 -22.73 13.41
C GLU A 32 30.24 -22.46 11.90
N ALA A 33 29.57 -23.31 11.11
CA ALA A 33 29.46 -23.10 9.67
C ALA A 33 28.55 -21.90 9.35
N VAL A 34 27.41 -21.79 10.03
CA VAL A 34 26.51 -20.64 9.91
C VAL A 34 27.16 -19.37 10.45
N VAL A 35 27.84 -19.45 11.61
CA VAL A 35 28.55 -18.31 12.20
C VAL A 35 29.63 -17.80 11.25
N GLN A 36 30.42 -18.67 10.61
CA GLN A 36 31.39 -18.24 9.60
C GLN A 36 30.75 -17.52 8.42
N LYS A 37 29.63 -18.03 7.89
CA LYS A 37 28.91 -17.38 6.79
C LYS A 37 28.38 -15.98 7.16
N LEU A 38 27.95 -15.78 8.40
CA LEU A 38 27.42 -14.50 8.89
C LEU A 38 28.50 -13.50 9.34
N ARG A 39 29.75 -13.96 9.53
CA ARG A 39 30.84 -13.15 10.10
C ARG A 39 31.39 -12.10 9.15
N SER A 40 31.27 -12.32 7.84
CA SER A 40 31.81 -11.43 6.80
C SER A 40 30.75 -11.06 5.78
N THR A 41 30.77 -9.80 5.35
CA THR A 41 29.97 -9.34 4.20
C THR A 41 30.46 -10.05 2.93
N PRO A 42 29.56 -10.59 2.08
CA PRO A 42 29.96 -11.22 0.82
C PRO A 42 30.77 -10.25 -0.06
N PRO A 43 31.72 -10.76 -0.87
CA PRO A 43 32.44 -9.93 -1.82
C PRO A 43 31.45 -9.28 -2.79
N ASN A 44 31.65 -7.99 -3.09
CA ASN A 44 30.76 -7.16 -3.91
C ASN A 44 29.37 -6.90 -3.30
N TRP A 45 29.17 -7.15 -2.01
CA TRP A 45 27.94 -6.78 -1.31
C TRP A 45 28.04 -5.39 -0.68
N SER A 46 27.07 -4.53 -0.94
CA SER A 46 27.00 -3.14 -0.49
C SER A 46 25.73 -2.88 0.34
N TYR A 47 25.69 -1.72 0.99
CA TYR A 47 24.52 -1.28 1.74
C TYR A 47 23.28 -1.11 0.84
N GLU A 48 23.46 -0.77 -0.45
CA GLU A 48 22.35 -0.64 -1.40
C GLU A 48 21.64 -1.96 -1.64
N GLN A 49 22.39 -3.08 -1.66
CA GLN A 49 21.81 -4.42 -1.75
C GLN A 49 21.03 -4.79 -0.48
N ASP A 50 21.53 -4.43 0.71
CA ASP A 50 20.75 -4.62 1.95
C ASP A 50 19.45 -3.80 1.95
N MET A 51 19.51 -2.57 1.45
CA MET A 51 18.34 -1.70 1.32
C MET A 51 17.31 -2.28 0.35
N GLU A 52 17.76 -2.83 -0.78
CA GLU A 52 16.89 -3.47 -1.77
C GLU A 52 16.32 -4.80 -1.24
N LEU A 53 17.11 -5.59 -0.52
CA LEU A 53 16.67 -6.80 0.17
C LEU A 53 15.64 -6.48 1.26
N GLY A 54 15.84 -5.40 2.03
CA GLY A 54 14.86 -4.91 2.99
C GLY A 54 13.52 -4.56 2.34
N ARG A 55 13.53 -3.92 1.16
CA ARG A 55 12.31 -3.63 0.39
C ARG A 55 11.62 -4.92 -0.08
N PHE A 56 12.39 -5.86 -0.63
CA PHE A 56 11.88 -7.16 -1.05
C PHE A 56 11.16 -7.90 0.09
N LEU A 57 11.80 -7.97 1.27
CA LEU A 57 11.22 -8.59 2.46
C LEU A 57 9.93 -7.89 2.90
N TYR A 58 9.86 -6.56 2.78
CA TYR A 58 8.67 -5.80 3.15
C TYR A 58 7.50 -6.12 2.21
N ASP A 59 7.74 -6.09 0.89
CA ASP A 59 6.72 -6.33 -0.12
C ASP A 59 6.16 -7.76 -0.04
N ILE A 60 6.99 -8.77 0.25
CA ILE A 60 6.51 -10.14 0.49
C ILE A 60 5.68 -10.21 1.78
N THR A 61 6.15 -9.59 2.87
CA THR A 61 5.43 -9.62 4.15
C THR A 61 4.08 -8.91 4.05
N GLU A 62 3.97 -7.82 3.28
CA GLU A 62 2.70 -7.15 2.98
C GLU A 62 1.76 -8.04 2.17
N ARG A 63 2.27 -8.79 1.18
CA ARG A 63 1.46 -9.75 0.41
C ARG A 63 0.93 -10.88 1.30
N ASP A 64 1.78 -11.43 2.16
CA ASP A 64 1.42 -12.53 3.08
C ASP A 64 0.47 -12.10 4.20
N GLN A 65 0.58 -10.87 4.72
CA GLN A 65 -0.39 -10.31 5.69
C GLN A 65 -1.81 -10.20 5.12
N HIS A 66 -1.96 -10.22 3.79
CA HIS A 66 -3.23 -10.04 3.11
C HIS A 66 -3.69 -11.27 2.34
N CYS A 67 -2.92 -12.38 2.35
CA CYS A 67 -3.50 -13.69 2.10
C CYS A 67 -4.47 -13.93 3.27
N LYS A 68 -5.76 -13.84 2.98
CA LYS A 68 -6.89 -13.98 3.92
C LYS A 68 -6.59 -15.02 4.98
N ASP A 69 -7.05 -14.76 6.22
CA ASP A 69 -7.21 -15.69 7.34
C ASP A 69 -7.69 -17.08 6.88
N CYS A 70 -6.78 -17.86 6.30
CA CYS A 70 -7.00 -19.24 5.99
C CYS A 70 -6.73 -19.94 7.30
N PHE A 71 -7.82 -20.31 7.98
CA PHE A 71 -7.82 -21.09 9.21
C PHE A 71 -6.81 -22.26 9.16
N LYS A 72 -6.55 -22.83 7.97
CA LYS A 72 -5.59 -23.92 7.72
C LYS A 72 -4.12 -23.49 7.63
N ASP A 73 -3.83 -22.26 7.27
CA ASP A 73 -2.45 -21.81 7.04
C ASP A 73 -1.70 -21.55 8.34
N HIS A 74 -2.43 -21.32 9.45
CA HIS A 74 -1.89 -21.06 10.79
C HIS A 74 -2.04 -22.25 11.76
N LEU A 75 -2.63 -23.35 11.30
CA LEU A 75 -2.92 -24.54 12.11
C LEU A 75 -2.14 -25.75 11.55
N ASN A 76 -1.52 -26.53 12.43
CA ASN A 76 -0.93 -27.83 12.09
C ASN A 76 -2.00 -28.93 12.04
N SER A 77 -2.85 -28.99 13.06
CA SER A 77 -3.90 -29.99 13.20
C SER A 77 -4.97 -29.57 14.19
N ILE A 78 -6.12 -30.25 14.13
CA ILE A 78 -7.23 -30.13 15.08
C ILE A 78 -7.55 -31.51 15.64
N GLU A 79 -7.74 -31.59 16.95
CA GLU A 79 -8.15 -32.79 17.67
C GLU A 79 -9.42 -32.49 18.47
N VAL A 80 -10.24 -33.50 18.69
CA VAL A 80 -11.49 -33.40 19.44
C VAL A 80 -11.61 -34.54 20.44
N SER A 81 -12.40 -34.33 21.49
CA SER A 81 -12.63 -35.32 22.54
C SER A 81 -13.29 -36.61 22.06
N SER A 82 -14.02 -36.55 20.94
CA SER A 82 -14.82 -37.67 20.41
C SER A 82 -15.12 -37.46 18.93
N GLN A 83 -15.22 -38.56 18.17
CA GLN A 83 -15.53 -38.51 16.74
C GLN A 83 -16.55 -39.60 16.39
N LEU A 84 -17.63 -39.20 15.72
CA LEU A 84 -18.67 -40.07 15.17
C LEU A 84 -18.57 -40.07 13.64
N ASP A 85 -18.97 -41.17 12.99
CA ASP A 85 -18.80 -41.36 11.54
C ASP A 85 -19.48 -40.27 10.69
N ASP A 86 -20.63 -39.77 11.13
CA ASP A 86 -21.43 -38.74 10.43
C ASP A 86 -21.11 -37.30 10.88
N PHE A 87 -20.36 -37.10 11.97
CA PHE A 87 -20.10 -35.79 12.60
C PHE A 87 -18.62 -35.56 12.85
N LYS A 88 -17.85 -35.48 11.74
CA LYS A 88 -16.38 -35.49 11.76
C LYS A 88 -15.79 -34.16 12.22
N VAL A 89 -14.56 -34.22 12.75
CA VAL A 89 -13.76 -33.04 13.12
C VAL A 89 -13.53 -32.08 11.96
N THR A 90 -13.52 -32.58 10.73
CA THR A 90 -13.38 -31.76 9.51
C THR A 90 -14.49 -30.72 9.38
N HIS A 91 -15.69 -31.00 9.92
CA HIS A 91 -16.82 -30.07 9.91
C HIS A 91 -16.57 -28.82 10.75
N LEU A 92 -15.62 -28.84 11.69
CA LEU A 92 -15.27 -27.65 12.46
C LEU A 92 -14.58 -26.57 11.60
N THR A 93 -14.15 -26.91 10.39
CA THR A 93 -13.20 -26.13 9.58
C THR A 93 -13.59 -26.03 8.10
N ASP A 94 -14.70 -26.64 7.70
CA ASP A 94 -15.16 -26.70 6.30
C ASP A 94 -15.90 -25.42 5.86
N ASN A 95 -16.24 -24.56 6.82
CA ASN A 95 -16.94 -23.29 6.64
C ASN A 95 -18.32 -23.44 5.97
N GLN A 96 -18.98 -24.59 6.15
CA GLN A 96 -20.31 -24.86 5.60
C GLN A 96 -21.43 -24.46 6.59
N GLY A 97 -22.61 -24.17 6.03
CA GLY A 97 -23.81 -23.79 6.78
C GLY A 97 -24.42 -24.92 7.59
N ASP A 98 -24.37 -26.11 7.00
CA ASP A 98 -25.29 -27.20 7.31
C ASP A 98 -24.58 -28.39 7.97
N THR A 99 -23.26 -28.31 8.15
CA THR A 99 -22.44 -29.33 8.81
C THR A 99 -22.14 -28.94 10.25
N TYR A 100 -21.92 -29.93 11.10
CA TYR A 100 -21.49 -29.73 12.48
C TYR A 100 -20.69 -30.91 12.99
N TRP A 101 -19.85 -30.65 13.99
CA TRP A 101 -19.28 -31.66 14.85
C TRP A 101 -20.18 -31.86 16.06
N GLU A 102 -20.40 -33.12 16.43
CA GLU A 102 -21.12 -33.52 17.64
C GLU A 102 -20.18 -34.27 18.58
N SER A 103 -20.17 -33.88 19.84
CA SER A 103 -19.43 -34.60 20.88
C SER A 103 -20.22 -35.80 21.40
N ASN A 104 -19.53 -36.81 21.90
CA ASN A 104 -20.09 -37.99 22.53
C ASN A 104 -19.25 -38.33 23.77
N GLY A 105 -19.85 -38.26 24.96
CA GLY A 105 -19.16 -38.50 26.22
C GLY A 105 -19.89 -37.97 27.44
N SER A 106 -19.26 -38.07 28.62
CA SER A 106 -19.85 -37.56 29.85
C SER A 106 -19.88 -36.02 29.86
N PRO A 107 -20.88 -35.38 30.52
CA PRO A 107 -20.96 -33.93 30.62
C PRO A 107 -19.68 -33.31 31.18
N GLY A 108 -19.24 -32.21 30.57
CA GLY A 108 -18.03 -31.49 30.99
C GLY A 108 -16.70 -32.12 30.55
N GLN A 109 -16.72 -33.22 29.80
CA GLN A 109 -15.51 -33.88 29.27
C GLN A 109 -15.25 -33.57 27.79
N HIS A 110 -15.97 -32.62 27.21
CA HIS A 110 -15.87 -32.28 25.79
C HIS A 110 -14.81 -31.22 25.55
N TRP A 111 -13.95 -31.43 24.57
CA TRP A 111 -12.90 -30.48 24.23
C TRP A 111 -12.54 -30.49 22.75
N VAL A 112 -12.03 -29.36 22.28
CA VAL A 112 -11.41 -29.19 20.97
C VAL A 112 -10.02 -28.61 21.15
N ARG A 113 -9.01 -29.26 20.58
CA ARG A 113 -7.62 -28.86 20.68
C ARG A 113 -7.09 -28.43 19.31
N LEU A 114 -6.46 -27.26 19.29
CA LEU A 114 -5.87 -26.62 18.13
C LEU A 114 -4.35 -26.67 18.29
N HIS A 115 -3.66 -27.28 17.34
CA HIS A 115 -2.21 -27.25 17.26
C HIS A 115 -1.79 -26.14 16.31
N MET A 116 -1.17 -25.09 16.85
CA MET A 116 -0.81 -23.89 16.10
C MET A 116 0.54 -24.07 15.41
N LYS A 117 0.71 -23.45 14.23
CA LYS A 117 2.04 -23.34 13.60
C LYS A 117 2.91 -22.36 14.37
N LYS A 118 4.21 -22.68 14.48
CA LYS A 118 5.19 -21.90 15.25
C LYS A 118 5.18 -20.43 14.83
N GLY A 119 4.87 -19.54 15.77
CA GLY A 119 4.83 -18.09 15.54
C GLY A 119 3.42 -17.54 15.27
N SER A 120 2.38 -18.37 15.15
CA SER A 120 0.99 -17.89 14.98
C SER A 120 0.39 -17.36 16.30
N VAL A 121 0.00 -16.08 16.32
CA VAL A 121 -0.63 -15.41 17.47
C VAL A 121 -2.10 -15.13 17.18
N ILE A 122 -2.99 -15.58 18.07
CA ILE A 122 -4.44 -15.38 17.89
C ILE A 122 -4.84 -13.94 18.21
N LYS A 123 -5.42 -13.25 17.23
CA LYS A 123 -6.08 -11.96 17.43
C LYS A 123 -7.49 -12.14 17.99
N LYS A 124 -8.28 -13.08 17.45
CA LYS A 124 -9.62 -13.44 17.95
C LYS A 124 -9.94 -14.88 17.61
N LEU A 125 -10.61 -15.61 18.51
CA LEU A 125 -11.10 -16.98 18.33
C LEU A 125 -12.58 -17.02 18.67
N TRP A 126 -13.37 -17.66 17.80
CA TRP A 126 -14.83 -17.77 17.88
C TRP A 126 -15.30 -19.22 17.80
N LEU A 127 -16.36 -19.50 18.54
CA LEU A 127 -17.17 -20.71 18.41
C LEU A 127 -18.44 -20.40 17.60
N MET A 128 -18.64 -21.13 16.52
CA MET A 128 -19.87 -21.09 15.72
C MET A 128 -20.85 -22.11 16.32
N LEU A 129 -21.95 -21.64 16.89
CA LEU A 129 -22.91 -22.48 17.60
C LEU A 129 -23.93 -23.08 16.64
N ASN A 130 -24.38 -24.32 16.91
CA ASN A 130 -25.54 -24.89 16.24
C ASN A 130 -26.80 -24.57 17.05
N ALA A 131 -27.63 -23.64 16.56
CA ALA A 131 -28.83 -23.17 17.25
C ALA A 131 -30.05 -24.09 17.13
N CYS A 132 -29.97 -25.17 16.34
CA CYS A 132 -31.14 -26.02 16.05
C CYS A 132 -31.67 -26.76 17.28
N ILE A 133 -30.81 -27.08 18.27
CA ILE A 133 -31.21 -27.77 19.49
C ILE A 133 -30.50 -27.14 20.69
N ASN A 134 -31.26 -26.51 21.59
CA ASN A 134 -30.71 -25.71 22.70
C ASN A 134 -29.86 -26.53 23.68
N SER A 135 -30.24 -27.77 23.97
CA SER A 135 -29.49 -28.66 24.88
C SER A 135 -28.08 -29.03 24.38
N TYR A 136 -27.80 -28.91 23.08
CA TYR A 136 -26.47 -29.16 22.52
C TYR A 136 -25.58 -27.91 22.47
N VAL A 137 -26.07 -26.76 22.93
CA VAL A 137 -25.33 -25.50 22.91
C VAL A 137 -24.49 -25.36 24.18
N PRO A 138 -23.18 -25.05 24.08
CA PRO A 138 -22.35 -24.75 25.24
C PRO A 138 -22.90 -23.56 26.03
N ARG A 139 -22.89 -23.67 27.37
CA ARG A 139 -23.18 -22.58 28.31
C ARG A 139 -21.90 -21.99 28.89
N ARG A 140 -20.94 -22.85 29.26
CA ARG A 140 -19.69 -22.42 29.90
C ARG A 140 -18.50 -23.06 29.19
N VAL A 141 -17.64 -22.22 28.63
CA VAL A 141 -16.48 -22.65 27.86
C VAL A 141 -15.22 -22.07 28.49
N ALA A 142 -14.18 -22.89 28.67
CA ALA A 142 -12.87 -22.45 29.11
C ALA A 142 -11.83 -22.70 28.02
N VAL A 143 -10.91 -21.76 27.86
CA VAL A 143 -9.80 -21.83 26.90
C VAL A 143 -8.51 -21.93 27.69
N TYR A 144 -7.70 -22.92 27.34
CA TYR A 144 -6.36 -23.14 27.87
C TYR A 144 -5.34 -23.00 26.75
N GLY A 145 -4.11 -22.61 27.07
CA GLY A 145 -3.03 -22.52 26.09
C GLY A 145 -1.65 -22.73 26.71
N GLY A 146 -0.73 -23.22 25.89
CA GLY A 146 0.65 -23.47 26.32
C GLY A 146 1.31 -24.59 25.51
N PRO A 147 2.47 -25.10 25.98
CA PRO A 147 3.04 -26.32 25.42
C PRO A 147 2.13 -27.53 25.68
N ALA A 148 2.17 -28.54 24.82
CA ALA A 148 1.28 -29.70 24.85
C ALA A 148 1.26 -30.45 26.20
N ASN A 149 2.35 -30.39 26.96
CA ASN A 149 2.49 -31.04 28.27
C ASN A 149 2.05 -30.17 29.46
N ARG A 150 1.81 -28.87 29.27
CA ARG A 150 1.46 -27.95 30.35
C ARG A 150 0.62 -26.79 29.83
N LEU A 151 -0.69 -27.04 29.74
CA LEU A 151 -1.67 -26.02 29.36
C LEU A 151 -2.04 -25.14 30.57
N GLN A 152 -2.02 -23.82 30.38
CA GLN A 152 -2.45 -22.84 31.37
C GLN A 152 -3.84 -22.31 31.03
N HIS A 153 -4.63 -21.98 32.05
CA HIS A 153 -5.93 -21.34 31.84
C HIS A 153 -5.74 -19.93 31.28
N LEU A 154 -6.43 -19.61 30.18
CA LEU A 154 -6.38 -18.31 29.55
C LEU A 154 -7.66 -17.50 29.81
N ARG A 155 -8.83 -18.13 29.62
CA ARG A 155 -10.11 -17.44 29.72
C ARG A 155 -11.27 -18.40 29.93
N THR A 156 -12.30 -17.96 30.65
CA THR A 156 -13.60 -18.63 30.69
C THR A 156 -14.68 -17.68 30.18
N VAL A 157 -15.59 -18.20 29.36
CA VAL A 157 -16.69 -17.46 28.74
C VAL A 157 -18.01 -18.13 29.08
N LEU A 158 -18.96 -17.32 29.57
CA LEU A 158 -20.35 -17.70 29.77
C LEU A 158 -21.13 -17.24 28.53
N ILE A 159 -21.75 -18.20 27.85
CA ILE A 159 -22.55 -17.95 26.65
C ILE A 159 -23.99 -17.64 27.09
N ASN A 160 -24.46 -16.44 26.75
CA ASN A 160 -25.82 -16.00 27.06
C ASN A 160 -26.85 -16.95 26.44
N GLU A 161 -27.90 -17.30 27.17
CA GLU A 161 -28.95 -18.25 26.75
C GLU A 161 -29.70 -17.78 25.48
N ASN A 162 -29.78 -16.47 25.26
CA ASN A 162 -30.42 -15.89 24.07
C ASN A 162 -29.46 -15.65 22.90
N SER A 163 -28.17 -15.99 23.05
CA SER A 163 -27.17 -15.81 21.99
C SER A 163 -27.13 -17.04 21.09
N TYR A 164 -27.50 -16.85 19.83
CA TYR A 164 -27.39 -17.86 18.76
C TYR A 164 -26.36 -17.47 17.69
N GLN A 165 -25.62 -16.37 17.92
CA GLN A 165 -24.55 -15.89 17.05
C GLN A 165 -23.19 -16.46 17.48
N ASP A 166 -22.18 -16.30 16.61
CA ASP A 166 -20.80 -16.71 16.85
C ASP A 166 -20.22 -16.04 18.10
N VAL A 167 -19.64 -16.84 19.00
CA VAL A 167 -19.18 -16.36 20.30
C VAL A 167 -17.67 -16.24 20.33
N CYS A 168 -17.16 -15.03 20.54
CA CYS A 168 -15.73 -14.77 20.68
C CYS A 168 -15.19 -15.23 22.06
N ILE A 169 -14.49 -16.36 22.07
CA ILE A 169 -13.99 -17.01 23.29
C ILE A 169 -12.59 -16.57 23.70
N LEU A 170 -11.75 -16.12 22.77
CA LEU A 170 -10.41 -15.58 23.06
C LEU A 170 -10.11 -14.39 22.15
N ARG A 171 -9.37 -13.39 22.63
CA ARG A 171 -8.96 -12.21 21.85
C ARG A 171 -7.68 -11.59 22.36
N ASP A 172 -7.03 -10.84 21.47
CA ASP A 172 -5.91 -9.94 21.72
C ASP A 172 -4.70 -10.62 22.41
N MET A 173 -4.39 -11.85 21.98
CA MET A 173 -3.18 -12.53 22.44
C MET A 173 -1.94 -11.79 21.95
N LYS A 174 -0.91 -11.75 22.80
CA LYS A 174 0.37 -11.09 22.50
C LYS A 174 1.49 -12.05 22.13
N THR A 175 1.32 -13.33 22.45
CA THR A 175 2.36 -14.36 22.33
C THR A 175 1.80 -15.61 21.66
N HIS A 176 2.65 -16.32 20.92
CA HIS A 176 2.28 -17.58 20.27
C HIS A 176 2.02 -18.67 21.32
N MET A 177 0.92 -19.41 21.13
CA MET A 177 0.55 -20.56 21.94
C MET A 177 0.61 -21.82 21.07
N PRO A 178 1.57 -22.74 21.29
CA PRO A 178 1.71 -23.94 20.45
C PRO A 178 0.45 -24.81 20.43
N VAL A 179 -0.24 -24.90 21.57
CA VAL A 179 -1.50 -25.61 21.71
C VAL A 179 -2.52 -24.71 22.38
N LEU A 180 -3.74 -24.72 21.86
CA LEU A 180 -4.92 -24.13 22.48
C LEU A 180 -5.99 -25.19 22.66
N GLU A 181 -6.57 -25.29 23.83
CA GLU A 181 -7.61 -26.26 24.15
C GLU A 181 -8.87 -25.56 24.65
N ILE A 182 -9.95 -25.74 23.91
CA ILE A 182 -11.28 -25.25 24.22
C ILE A 182 -12.00 -26.38 24.95
N ARG A 183 -12.28 -26.21 26.24
CA ARG A 183 -13.05 -27.14 27.07
C ARG A 183 -14.48 -26.64 27.22
N ILE A 184 -15.45 -27.47 26.85
CA ILE A 184 -16.86 -27.20 27.14
C ILE A 184 -17.18 -27.78 28.51
N LEU A 185 -17.32 -26.90 29.49
CA LEU A 185 -17.53 -27.28 30.89
C LEU A 185 -18.99 -27.62 31.18
N GLU A 186 -19.92 -26.90 30.53
CA GLU A 186 -21.37 -27.05 30.74
C GLU A 186 -22.13 -26.76 29.45
N CYS A 187 -23.17 -27.55 29.17
CA CYS A 187 -24.17 -27.28 28.12
C CYS A 187 -25.42 -26.63 28.72
N ARG A 188 -26.24 -25.99 27.87
CA ARG A 188 -27.55 -25.48 28.28
C ARG A 188 -28.51 -26.63 28.58
N GLU A 189 -29.55 -26.35 29.35
CA GLU A 189 -30.61 -27.31 29.71
C GLU A 189 -30.10 -28.64 30.29
N GLN A 190 -28.91 -28.65 30.91
CA GLN A 190 -28.24 -29.87 31.38
C GLN A 190 -27.99 -30.91 30.28
N GLY A 191 -27.81 -30.44 29.04
CA GLY A 191 -27.48 -31.32 27.92
C GLY A 191 -26.16 -32.06 28.11
N TYR A 192 -26.11 -33.26 27.53
CA TYR A 192 -24.97 -34.17 27.69
C TYR A 192 -23.90 -33.94 26.62
N ASN A 193 -24.30 -33.69 25.38
CA ASN A 193 -23.42 -33.54 24.22
C ASN A 193 -23.40 -32.09 23.71
N VAL A 194 -22.44 -31.79 22.85
CA VAL A 194 -22.25 -30.46 22.25
C VAL A 194 -22.30 -30.57 20.73
N ARG A 195 -22.98 -29.63 20.06
CA ARG A 195 -22.88 -29.44 18.62
C ARG A 195 -22.25 -28.10 18.29
N LEU A 196 -21.14 -28.13 17.55
CA LEU A 196 -20.48 -26.94 17.03
C LEU A 196 -20.56 -26.96 15.51
N ARG A 197 -21.05 -25.87 14.93
CA ARG A 197 -21.02 -25.67 13.47
C ARG A 197 -19.60 -25.44 12.96
N GLY A 198 -18.74 -24.86 13.77
CA GLY A 198 -17.41 -24.47 13.34
C GLY A 198 -16.58 -23.76 14.39
N ILE A 199 -15.29 -23.62 14.12
CA ILE A 199 -14.38 -22.76 14.86
C ILE A 199 -13.76 -21.79 13.86
N LYS A 200 -13.74 -20.51 14.21
CA LYS A 200 -13.11 -19.47 13.41
C LYS A 200 -12.07 -18.76 14.26
N PHE A 201 -10.92 -18.41 13.70
CA PHE A 201 -10.02 -17.46 14.34
C PHE A 201 -9.40 -16.51 13.31
N THR A 202 -8.95 -15.37 13.81
CA THR A 202 -8.05 -14.46 13.10
C THR A 202 -6.72 -14.49 13.83
N SER A 203 -5.62 -14.54 13.09
CA SER A 203 -4.28 -14.61 13.65
C SER A 203 -3.30 -13.76 12.86
N PHE A 204 -2.17 -13.46 13.48
CA PHE A 204 -1.02 -12.88 12.80
C PHE A 204 0.22 -13.70 13.16
N TRP A 205 1.20 -13.76 12.28
CA TRP A 205 2.52 -14.25 12.67
C TRP A 205 3.15 -13.21 13.59
N GLU A 206 3.58 -13.61 14.79
CA GLU A 206 4.56 -12.86 15.58
C GLU A 206 5.69 -12.51 14.61
N ARG A 207 5.94 -11.21 14.36
CA ARG A 207 6.79 -10.75 13.23
C ARG A 207 8.16 -11.43 13.24
N ASP A 208 8.19 -12.55 12.57
CA ASP A 208 9.30 -13.38 12.22
C ASP A 208 9.11 -13.44 10.71
N LEU A 209 10.08 -12.99 9.92
CA LEU A 209 9.97 -12.85 8.46
C LEU A 209 9.79 -14.21 7.75
N SER A 210 9.62 -15.29 8.52
CA SER A 210 9.41 -16.67 8.09
C SER A 210 10.32 -17.04 6.93
N LEU A 211 11.59 -16.62 7.05
CA LEU A 211 12.57 -16.71 5.99
C LEU A 211 12.73 -18.16 5.54
N ASN A 212 12.58 -18.39 4.24
CA ASN A 212 12.89 -19.64 3.56
C ASN A 212 13.71 -19.29 2.30
N ALA A 213 14.71 -20.10 1.98
CA ALA A 213 15.46 -19.98 0.73
C ALA A 213 14.55 -19.99 -0.51
N ASP A 214 13.43 -20.72 -0.46
CA ASP A 214 12.44 -20.79 -1.55
C ASP A 214 11.74 -19.45 -1.84
N MET A 215 11.90 -18.45 -0.96
CA MET A 215 11.38 -17.10 -1.19
C MET A 215 12.16 -16.36 -2.29
N PHE A 216 13.43 -16.67 -2.48
CA PHE A 216 14.31 -15.96 -3.41
C PHE A 216 14.26 -16.52 -4.83
N GLN A 217 13.05 -16.81 -5.33
CA GLN A 217 12.85 -17.30 -6.68
C GLN A 217 13.09 -16.18 -7.71
N THR A 218 13.73 -16.51 -8.83
CA THR A 218 14.07 -15.56 -9.90
C THR A 218 12.86 -14.73 -10.34
N ALA A 219 11.68 -15.35 -10.47
CA ALA A 219 10.44 -14.65 -10.86
C ALA A 219 10.01 -13.54 -9.88
N GLN A 220 10.39 -13.63 -8.61
CA GLN A 220 10.08 -12.62 -7.58
C GLN A 220 11.15 -11.53 -7.50
N LEU A 221 12.38 -11.82 -7.95
CA LEU A 221 13.53 -10.92 -7.89
C LEU A 221 13.65 -9.99 -9.11
N VAL A 222 12.89 -10.20 -10.18
CA VAL A 222 12.92 -9.35 -11.40
C VAL A 222 12.70 -7.86 -11.09
N ARG A 223 11.96 -7.54 -10.02
CA ARG A 223 11.71 -6.15 -9.56
C ARG A 223 12.85 -5.57 -8.71
N TYR A 224 13.90 -6.34 -8.47
CA TYR A 224 15.01 -6.07 -7.54
C TYR A 224 16.35 -6.40 -8.21
N PRO A 225 16.81 -5.55 -9.14
CA PRO A 225 17.93 -5.85 -10.03
C PRO A 225 19.29 -5.99 -9.32
N LEU A 226 19.46 -5.44 -8.10
CA LEU A 226 20.66 -5.67 -7.29
C LEU A 226 20.66 -7.04 -6.60
N LEU A 227 19.50 -7.67 -6.50
CA LEU A 227 19.32 -9.02 -5.94
C LEU A 227 19.25 -10.09 -7.04
N GLU A 228 18.88 -9.70 -8.27
CA GLU A 228 18.81 -10.60 -9.41
C GLU A 228 20.18 -11.21 -9.73
N GLY A 229 20.22 -12.53 -9.93
CA GLY A 229 21.45 -13.27 -10.20
C GLY A 229 22.33 -13.55 -8.97
N VAL A 230 21.96 -13.05 -7.79
CA VAL A 230 22.63 -13.40 -6.53
C VAL A 230 22.19 -14.80 -6.08
N ASP A 231 23.14 -15.58 -5.54
CA ASP A 231 22.87 -16.90 -4.98
C ASP A 231 21.84 -16.85 -3.84
N THR A 232 20.86 -17.75 -3.85
CA THR A 232 19.75 -17.77 -2.88
C THR A 232 20.21 -18.04 -1.46
N ASP A 233 21.31 -18.79 -1.26
CA ASP A 233 21.92 -19.01 0.04
C ASP A 233 22.42 -17.68 0.61
N ILE A 234 23.07 -16.84 -0.22
CA ILE A 234 23.55 -15.51 0.19
C ILE A 234 22.36 -14.63 0.60
N LEU A 235 21.34 -14.53 -0.24
CA LEU A 235 20.15 -13.71 0.03
C LEU A 235 19.45 -14.14 1.32
N TYR A 236 19.31 -15.45 1.54
CA TYR A 236 18.73 -16.01 2.76
C TYR A 236 19.53 -15.64 4.01
N HIS A 237 20.85 -15.81 4.00
CA HIS A 237 21.70 -15.44 5.14
C HIS A 237 21.69 -13.93 5.40
N ARG A 238 21.73 -13.09 4.35
CA ARG A 238 21.59 -11.64 4.49
C ARG A 238 20.23 -11.24 5.06
N ALA A 239 19.16 -11.91 4.66
CA ALA A 239 17.83 -11.68 5.21
C ALA A 239 17.77 -12.03 6.70
N ILE A 240 18.45 -13.09 7.16
CA ILE A 240 18.57 -13.42 8.59
C ILE A 240 19.28 -12.29 9.35
N VAL A 241 20.38 -11.73 8.79
CA VAL A 241 21.08 -10.60 9.39
C VAL A 241 20.16 -9.38 9.50
N ILE A 242 19.45 -9.03 8.43
CA ILE A 242 18.49 -7.93 8.40
C ILE A 242 17.39 -8.16 9.43
N GLN A 243 16.84 -9.37 9.51
CA GLN A 243 15.85 -9.74 10.49
C GLN A 243 16.34 -9.51 11.93
N ARG A 244 17.54 -9.97 12.24
CA ARG A 244 18.14 -9.76 13.56
C ARG A 244 18.37 -8.28 13.85
N PHE A 245 18.84 -7.55 12.84
CA PHE A 245 19.01 -6.11 12.91
C PHE A 245 17.68 -5.40 13.22
N ILE A 246 16.58 -5.78 12.57
CA ILE A 246 15.23 -5.24 12.83
C ILE A 246 14.75 -5.54 14.25
N GLN A 247 15.01 -6.74 14.78
CA GLN A 247 14.65 -7.07 16.17
C GLN A 247 15.37 -6.15 17.18
N LEU A 248 16.65 -5.87 16.94
CA LEU A 248 17.43 -4.94 17.76
C LEU A 248 16.96 -3.50 17.56
N LEU A 249 16.66 -3.11 16.32
CA LEU A 249 16.13 -1.80 16.03
C LEU A 249 14.78 -1.59 16.72
N ASP A 250 13.85 -2.54 16.67
CA ASP A 250 12.57 -2.47 17.35
C ASP A 250 12.70 -2.33 18.87
N SER A 251 13.71 -2.95 19.49
CA SER A 251 13.92 -2.88 20.94
C SER A 251 14.47 -1.52 21.39
N VAL A 252 15.18 -0.82 20.51
CA VAL A 252 15.80 0.48 20.81
C VAL A 252 15.06 1.68 20.20
N LEU A 253 14.21 1.49 19.19
CA LEU A 253 13.58 2.57 18.42
C LEU A 253 12.75 3.51 19.30
N GLY A 254 12.04 2.95 20.30
CA GLY A 254 11.27 3.74 21.26
C GLY A 254 12.11 4.62 22.20
N TYR A 255 13.41 4.35 22.31
CA TYR A 255 14.37 5.17 23.08
C TYR A 255 15.13 6.15 22.17
N LEU A 256 15.37 5.78 20.91
CA LEU A 256 16.04 6.63 19.92
C LEU A 256 15.16 7.80 19.46
N ILE A 257 13.85 7.60 19.47
CA ILE A 257 12.87 8.60 19.05
C ILE A 257 12.06 8.98 20.29
N PRO A 258 12.50 9.98 21.08
CA PRO A 258 11.65 10.51 22.13
C PRO A 258 10.42 11.12 21.46
N ILE A 259 9.28 10.44 21.61
CA ILE A 259 7.97 10.82 21.05
C ILE A 259 7.57 12.26 21.48
N SER A 260 8.23 12.80 22.51
CA SER A 260 8.02 14.11 23.10
C SER A 260 8.94 15.23 22.58
N ASP A 261 9.92 14.95 21.72
CA ASP A 261 10.90 15.98 21.29
C ASP A 261 10.68 16.39 19.82
N GLU A 262 10.24 17.63 19.62
CA GLU A 262 9.90 18.20 18.30
C GLU A 262 11.12 18.68 17.50
N SER A 263 12.35 18.39 17.95
CA SER A 263 13.56 18.81 17.22
C SER A 263 13.77 17.97 15.95
N ASP A 264 13.79 18.62 14.79
CA ASP A 264 13.96 18.03 13.44
C ASP A 264 15.19 17.11 13.27
N SER A 265 16.19 17.18 14.16
CA SER A 265 17.45 16.42 14.01
C SER A 265 17.32 14.91 14.24
N SER A 266 16.39 14.46 15.09
CA SER A 266 16.35 13.05 15.52
C SER A 266 15.88 12.08 14.44
N PHE A 267 14.98 12.53 13.55
CA PHE A 267 14.47 11.72 12.44
C PHE A 267 15.40 11.71 11.23
N SER A 268 16.29 12.69 11.08
CA SER A 268 17.23 12.76 9.96
C SER A 268 18.17 11.54 9.87
N VAL A 269 18.56 10.99 11.03
CA VAL A 269 19.42 9.79 11.14
C VAL A 269 18.72 8.55 10.59
N LEU A 270 17.40 8.51 10.64
CA LEU A 270 16.58 7.38 10.21
C LEU A 270 16.39 7.33 8.69
N ARG A 271 16.69 8.42 7.97
CA ARG A 271 16.52 8.52 6.52
C ARG A 271 17.29 7.44 5.77
N GLY A 272 18.52 7.14 6.21
CA GLY A 272 19.33 6.08 5.61
C GLY A 272 18.78 4.67 5.83
N MET A 273 17.85 4.49 6.78
CA MET A 273 17.37 3.20 7.28
C MET A 273 15.90 2.93 6.91
N LYS A 274 15.29 3.78 6.07
CA LYS A 274 13.87 3.75 5.72
C LYS A 274 13.35 2.35 5.35
N PRO A 275 13.98 1.57 4.45
CA PRO A 275 13.55 0.20 4.14
C PRO A 275 13.46 -0.73 5.35
N PHE A 276 14.38 -0.61 6.31
CA PHE A 276 14.37 -1.44 7.51
C PHE A 276 13.30 -0.98 8.52
N LEU A 277 13.01 0.32 8.58
CA LEU A 277 11.92 0.86 9.41
C LEU A 277 10.55 0.34 8.97
N GLN A 278 10.39 -0.01 7.68
CA GLN A 278 9.15 -0.62 7.19
C GLN A 278 8.89 -2.01 7.78
N LEU A 279 9.97 -2.73 8.09
CA LEU A 279 9.91 -4.06 8.69
C LEU A 279 9.71 -3.99 10.22
N CYS A 280 10.11 -2.88 10.84
CA CYS A 280 9.98 -2.62 12.28
C CYS A 280 8.52 -2.55 12.75
N LYS A 281 8.22 -3.17 13.90
CA LYS A 281 6.92 -3.14 14.60
C LYS A 281 6.43 -1.71 14.82
N LEU A 282 7.34 -0.87 15.28
CA LEU A 282 7.03 0.50 15.68
C LEU A 282 6.95 1.46 14.49
N GLY A 283 7.56 1.17 13.34
CA GLY A 283 7.62 2.09 12.19
C GLY A 283 6.25 2.58 11.72
N LYS A 284 5.30 1.67 11.49
CA LYS A 284 3.93 2.02 11.09
C LYS A 284 3.21 2.83 12.17
N THR A 285 3.38 2.45 13.44
CA THR A 285 2.77 3.14 14.59
C THR A 285 3.29 4.56 14.75
N LEU A 286 4.59 4.78 14.50
CA LEU A 286 5.21 6.10 14.58
C LEU A 286 4.66 7.06 13.53
N VAL A 287 4.47 6.61 12.28
CA VAL A 287 3.82 7.42 11.24
C VAL A 287 2.42 7.83 11.66
N THR A 288 1.60 6.87 12.10
CA THR A 288 0.23 7.15 12.58
C THR A 288 0.24 8.11 13.76
N HIS A 289 1.14 7.90 14.72
CA HIS A 289 1.28 8.77 15.89
C HIS A 289 1.65 10.20 15.48
N CYS A 290 2.64 10.41 14.62
CA CYS A 290 3.07 11.75 14.18
C CYS A 290 1.96 12.50 13.43
N LEU A 291 1.16 11.78 12.63
CA LEU A 291 -0.01 12.37 11.98
C LEU A 291 -1.09 12.75 13.00
N GLN A 292 -1.39 11.87 13.96
CA GLN A 292 -2.38 12.13 15.01
C GLN A 292 -1.97 13.26 15.95
N SER A 293 -0.70 13.35 16.33
CA SER A 293 -0.21 14.40 17.23
C SER A 293 -0.25 15.79 16.59
N SER A 294 -0.15 15.87 15.26
CA SER A 294 -0.23 17.12 14.50
C SER A 294 -1.64 17.45 14.01
N GLU A 295 -2.65 16.66 14.38
CA GLU A 295 -4.06 16.92 14.02
C GLU A 295 -4.58 18.23 14.62
N SER A 296 -5.44 18.87 13.85
CA SER A 296 -6.17 20.07 14.19
C SER A 296 -7.66 19.84 13.94
N ARG A 297 -8.50 20.68 14.55
CA ARG A 297 -9.95 20.54 14.39
C ARG A 297 -10.37 20.90 12.95
N PRO A 298 -11.20 20.07 12.28
CA PRO A 298 -11.78 20.42 10.99
C PRO A 298 -12.70 21.63 11.11
N PRO A 299 -12.91 22.39 10.02
CA PRO A 299 -13.84 23.51 10.01
C PRO A 299 -15.27 23.01 10.26
N CYS A 300 -16.08 23.80 10.99
CA CYS A 300 -17.48 23.46 11.28
C CYS A 300 -18.36 23.47 10.03
N MET A 301 -18.01 24.31 9.04
CA MET A 301 -18.67 24.40 7.74
C MET A 301 -17.61 24.29 6.66
N LEU A 302 -17.82 23.40 5.70
CA LEU A 302 -16.94 23.29 4.55
C LEU A 302 -17.18 24.46 3.58
N PRO A 303 -16.13 24.97 2.92
CA PRO A 303 -16.31 25.96 1.89
C PRO A 303 -17.07 25.35 0.71
N LYS A 304 -18.12 26.05 0.27
CA LYS A 304 -18.91 25.70 -0.92
C LYS A 304 -18.29 26.35 -2.13
N LEU A 305 -17.94 25.55 -3.13
CA LEU A 305 -17.30 25.96 -4.36
C LEU A 305 -18.28 25.84 -5.53
N LEU A 306 -18.40 26.89 -6.32
CA LEU A 306 -19.12 26.88 -7.59
C LEU A 306 -18.10 26.68 -8.70
N ILE A 307 -18.14 25.52 -9.34
CA ILE A 307 -17.18 25.12 -10.37
C ILE A 307 -17.87 25.00 -11.72
N ASN A 308 -17.32 25.65 -12.74
CA ASN A 308 -17.80 25.56 -14.10
C ASN A 308 -16.90 24.63 -14.92
N ARG A 309 -17.35 23.37 -15.06
CA ARG A 309 -16.65 22.35 -15.85
C ARG A 309 -16.70 22.57 -17.34
N GLN A 310 -17.73 23.24 -17.84
CA GLN A 310 -17.85 23.53 -19.27
C GLN A 310 -16.70 24.44 -19.72
N LEU A 311 -16.38 25.47 -18.93
CA LEU A 311 -15.22 26.33 -19.19
C LEU A 311 -13.89 25.56 -19.11
N ALA A 312 -13.76 24.61 -18.18
CA ALA A 312 -12.57 23.76 -18.09
C ALA A 312 -12.43 22.83 -19.31
N ARG A 313 -13.54 22.27 -19.82
CA ARG A 313 -13.56 21.45 -21.04
C ARG A 313 -13.21 22.27 -22.28
N GLU A 314 -13.73 23.50 -22.37
CA GLU A 314 -13.39 24.44 -23.45
C GLU A 314 -11.90 24.80 -23.42
N HIS A 315 -11.35 25.10 -22.25
CA HIS A 315 -9.91 25.31 -22.07
C HIS A 315 -9.08 24.09 -22.46
N ARG A 316 -9.52 22.88 -22.10
CA ARG A 316 -8.83 21.64 -22.48
C ARG A 316 -8.81 21.44 -24.00
N ALA A 317 -9.90 21.77 -24.69
CA ALA A 317 -9.98 21.69 -26.14
C ALA A 317 -9.16 22.78 -26.85
N HIS A 318 -9.14 23.99 -26.27
CA HIS A 318 -8.54 25.19 -26.84
C HIS A 318 -7.72 25.98 -25.79
N PRO A 319 -6.58 25.44 -25.31
CA PRO A 319 -5.78 26.07 -24.25
C PRO A 319 -5.21 27.44 -24.67
N GLU A 320 -5.11 27.71 -25.98
CA GLU A 320 -4.69 28.99 -26.54
C GLU A 320 -5.65 30.15 -26.25
N LEU A 321 -6.93 29.87 -25.97
CA LEU A 321 -7.95 30.89 -25.69
C LEU A 321 -7.89 31.40 -24.24
N ASP A 322 -7.34 30.61 -23.33
CA ASP A 322 -7.04 31.01 -21.96
C ASP A 322 -5.61 30.60 -21.57
N PRO A 323 -4.58 31.31 -22.06
CA PRO A 323 -3.18 30.99 -21.74
C PRO A 323 -2.86 31.09 -20.25
N SER A 324 -3.72 31.77 -19.46
CA SER A 324 -3.57 31.88 -18.01
C SER A 324 -4.06 30.63 -17.27
N GLY A 325 -4.81 29.75 -17.93
CA GLY A 325 -5.44 28.58 -17.34
C GLY A 325 -6.40 28.94 -16.21
N ARG A 326 -7.06 30.09 -16.29
CA ARG A 326 -7.99 30.60 -15.27
C ARG A 326 -9.26 29.76 -15.18
N ASN A 327 -9.68 29.20 -16.30
CA ASN A 327 -10.91 28.43 -16.45
C ASN A 327 -10.74 26.94 -16.11
N THR A 328 -9.54 26.48 -15.80
CA THR A 328 -9.31 25.11 -15.33
C THR A 328 -9.99 24.87 -13.99
N VAL A 329 -10.40 23.62 -13.71
CA VAL A 329 -10.96 23.25 -12.40
C VAL A 329 -9.95 23.54 -11.30
N PHE A 330 -8.67 23.26 -11.52
CA PHE A 330 -7.60 23.57 -10.59
C PHE A 330 -7.55 25.04 -10.19
N THR A 331 -7.53 25.95 -11.17
CA THR A 331 -7.44 27.40 -10.86
C THR A 331 -8.74 27.91 -10.26
N GLN A 332 -9.90 27.43 -10.72
CA GLN A 332 -11.19 27.77 -10.12
C GLN A 332 -11.23 27.38 -8.63
N VAL A 333 -10.84 26.15 -8.28
CA VAL A 333 -10.79 25.69 -6.89
C VAL A 333 -9.77 26.49 -6.08
N TYR A 334 -8.57 26.70 -6.60
CA TYR A 334 -7.51 27.47 -5.93
C TYR A 334 -7.96 28.89 -5.57
N GLU A 335 -8.52 29.63 -6.52
CA GLU A 335 -8.93 31.02 -6.29
C GLU A 335 -10.14 31.13 -5.35
N ASN A 336 -11.06 30.15 -5.36
CA ASN A 336 -12.18 30.14 -4.41
C ASN A 336 -11.75 29.80 -2.97
N LEU A 337 -10.74 28.95 -2.80
CA LEU A 337 -10.20 28.56 -1.49
C LEU A 337 -9.15 29.54 -0.95
N LYS A 338 -8.68 30.46 -1.78
CA LYS A 338 -7.67 31.45 -1.40
C LYS A 338 -8.21 32.38 -0.31
N PRO A 339 -7.43 32.65 0.77
CA PRO A 339 -7.85 33.57 1.82
C PRO A 339 -8.18 34.96 1.24
N SER A 340 -9.34 35.50 1.59
CA SER A 340 -9.81 36.80 1.12
C SER A 340 -10.38 37.62 2.28
N LYS A 341 -10.64 38.92 2.06
CA LYS A 341 -11.18 39.82 3.10
C LYS A 341 -12.50 39.34 3.70
N THR A 342 -13.27 38.53 2.97
CA THR A 342 -14.56 37.97 3.37
C THR A 342 -14.48 36.51 3.81
N ASN A 343 -13.37 35.81 3.54
CA ASN A 343 -13.17 34.41 3.91
C ASN A 343 -11.77 34.22 4.53
N ASN A 344 -11.71 34.22 5.86
CA ASN A 344 -10.47 34.08 6.64
C ASN A 344 -10.12 32.62 7.00
N HIS A 345 -10.90 31.64 6.54
CA HIS A 345 -10.68 30.24 6.90
C HIS A 345 -9.57 29.62 6.05
N LEU A 346 -8.32 29.83 6.45
CA LEU A 346 -7.19 29.07 5.90
C LEU A 346 -7.40 27.58 6.21
N LEU A 347 -7.65 26.78 5.18
CA LEU A 347 -7.71 25.33 5.32
C LEU A 347 -6.30 24.80 5.56
N ASN A 348 -6.09 24.24 6.75
CA ASN A 348 -4.78 23.70 7.11
C ASN A 348 -4.59 22.23 6.71
N TYR A 349 -5.69 21.54 6.33
CA TYR A 349 -5.75 20.12 5.95
C TYR A 349 -5.16 19.12 6.96
N ARG A 350 -4.84 19.58 8.18
CA ARG A 350 -4.30 18.76 9.27
C ARG A 350 -5.42 18.09 10.03
N TRP A 351 -6.36 17.45 9.34
CA TRP A 351 -7.58 16.91 9.96
C TRP A 351 -7.47 15.40 10.19
N PRO A 352 -8.31 14.83 11.08
CA PRO A 352 -8.36 13.39 11.30
C PRO A 352 -8.74 12.63 10.03
N GLN A 353 -8.27 11.38 9.90
CA GLN A 353 -8.53 10.54 8.73
C GLN A 353 -10.03 10.32 8.43
N THR A 354 -10.88 10.42 9.45
CA THR A 354 -12.35 10.34 9.30
C THR A 354 -12.94 11.53 8.55
N HIS A 355 -12.22 12.63 8.40
CA HIS A 355 -12.63 13.82 7.67
C HIS A 355 -12.02 13.81 6.27
N SER A 356 -12.68 13.10 5.34
CA SER A 356 -12.18 12.87 3.98
C SER A 356 -12.67 13.88 2.95
N GLN A 357 -13.54 14.83 3.31
CA GLN A 357 -14.03 15.85 2.39
C GLN A 357 -13.44 17.21 2.75
N TRP A 358 -12.83 17.90 1.78
CA TRP A 358 -12.11 19.16 2.05
C TRP A 358 -12.86 20.42 1.65
N TRP A 359 -13.83 20.28 0.75
CA TRP A 359 -14.76 21.32 0.32
C TRP A 359 -16.05 20.68 -0.21
N GLU A 360 -17.10 21.48 -0.34
CA GLU A 360 -18.33 21.11 -1.06
C GLU A 360 -18.22 21.67 -2.49
N CYS A 361 -18.55 20.86 -3.50
CA CYS A 361 -18.38 21.19 -4.92
C CYS A 361 -19.76 21.15 -5.58
N ASP A 362 -20.20 22.28 -6.14
CA ASP A 362 -21.44 22.46 -6.89
C ASP A 362 -21.10 22.88 -8.33
N PHE A 363 -21.57 22.11 -9.30
CA PHE A 363 -21.24 22.34 -10.71
C PHE A 363 -22.31 23.21 -11.36
N THR A 364 -21.93 24.40 -11.84
CA THR A 364 -22.89 25.44 -12.27
C THR A 364 -23.87 25.02 -13.37
N THR A 365 -23.55 23.97 -14.13
CA THR A 365 -24.34 23.48 -15.27
C THR A 365 -24.69 21.99 -15.18
N GLU A 366 -24.30 21.31 -14.09
CA GLU A 366 -24.49 19.87 -13.90
C GLU A 366 -25.21 19.64 -12.56
N GLY A 367 -26.17 18.73 -12.51
CA GLY A 367 -26.84 18.40 -11.24
C GLY A 367 -25.91 17.56 -10.36
N VAL A 368 -25.52 18.09 -9.19
CA VAL A 368 -24.80 17.31 -8.17
C VAL A 368 -25.80 16.80 -7.14
N ILE A 369 -25.97 15.49 -7.05
CA ILE A 369 -26.92 14.86 -6.11
C ILE A 369 -26.28 14.68 -4.72
N ASP A 370 -24.97 14.42 -4.65
CA ASP A 370 -24.21 14.22 -3.41
C ASP A 370 -22.94 15.09 -3.36
N ASN A 371 -22.79 15.82 -2.26
CA ASN A 371 -21.65 16.69 -1.98
C ASN A 371 -20.31 15.93 -1.95
N GLY A 372 -20.31 14.65 -1.54
CA GLY A 372 -19.11 13.82 -1.51
C GLY A 372 -18.61 13.40 -2.89
N GLY A 373 -19.54 13.08 -3.81
CA GLY A 373 -19.25 12.76 -5.21
C GLY A 373 -18.61 13.95 -5.94
N GLY A 374 -19.25 15.13 -5.85
CA GLY A 374 -18.74 16.34 -6.50
C GLY A 374 -17.31 16.69 -6.09
N PHE A 375 -16.98 16.57 -4.80
CA PHE A 375 -15.61 16.79 -4.30
C PHE A 375 -14.58 15.82 -4.91
N ARG A 376 -14.91 14.52 -4.99
CA ARG A 376 -14.01 13.51 -5.57
C ARG A 376 -13.81 13.72 -7.05
N ASP A 377 -14.86 14.07 -7.78
CA ASP A 377 -14.74 14.35 -9.19
C ASP A 377 -13.94 15.65 -9.42
N CYS A 378 -14.11 16.66 -8.56
CA CYS A 378 -13.28 17.86 -8.49
C CYS A 378 -11.77 17.47 -8.35
N LEU A 379 -11.40 16.50 -7.49
CA LEU A 379 -10.02 16.00 -7.36
C LEU A 379 -9.53 15.21 -8.59
N THR A 380 -10.41 14.44 -9.22
CA THR A 380 -10.10 13.71 -10.46
C THR A 380 -9.80 14.68 -11.60
N ASP A 381 -10.61 15.74 -11.75
CA ASP A 381 -10.39 16.80 -12.74
C ASP A 381 -9.04 17.50 -12.51
N ILE A 382 -8.74 17.86 -11.26
CA ILE A 382 -7.45 18.44 -10.88
C ILE A 382 -6.29 17.50 -11.26
N SER A 383 -6.41 16.21 -10.94
CA SER A 383 -5.37 15.22 -11.26
C SER A 383 -5.13 15.14 -12.76
N GLU A 384 -6.21 15.09 -13.55
CA GLU A 384 -6.19 14.98 -15.01
C GLU A 384 -5.73 16.30 -15.68
N GLU A 385 -5.92 17.46 -15.04
CA GLU A 385 -5.35 18.73 -15.50
C GLU A 385 -3.87 18.89 -15.16
N LEU A 386 -3.41 18.37 -14.02
CA LEU A 386 -2.00 18.43 -13.62
C LEU A 386 -1.14 17.42 -14.39
N CYS A 387 -1.61 16.18 -14.52
CA CYS A 387 -0.93 15.08 -15.18
C CYS A 387 -1.93 14.30 -16.06
N PRO A 388 -2.17 14.74 -17.31
CA PRO A 388 -3.12 14.07 -18.21
C PRO A 388 -2.82 12.58 -18.40
N SER A 389 -3.87 11.75 -18.42
CA SER A 389 -3.72 10.30 -18.56
C SER A 389 -3.30 9.86 -19.97
N SER A 390 -3.45 10.72 -20.98
CA SER A 390 -3.07 10.45 -22.37
C SER A 390 -2.00 11.42 -22.86
N GLY A 391 -0.98 10.88 -23.53
CA GLY A 391 0.07 11.63 -24.19
C GLY A 391 -0.40 12.53 -25.34
N ASP A 392 -1.59 12.31 -25.90
CA ASP A 392 -2.11 13.08 -27.04
C ASP A 392 -2.86 14.35 -26.62
N VAL A 393 -3.20 14.47 -25.33
CA VAL A 393 -3.94 15.62 -24.80
C VAL A 393 -2.97 16.80 -24.56
N PRO A 394 -3.23 18.03 -25.00
CA PRO A 394 -2.37 19.16 -24.64
C PRO A 394 -2.27 19.36 -23.12
N MET A 395 -1.12 19.86 -22.63
CA MET A 395 -0.98 20.21 -21.21
C MET A 395 -1.90 21.41 -20.87
N PRO A 396 -2.93 21.25 -20.02
CA PRO A 396 -3.86 22.33 -19.75
C PRO A 396 -3.31 23.30 -18.70
N LEU A 397 -2.32 22.88 -17.91
CA LEU A 397 -1.69 23.68 -16.86
C LEU A 397 -0.17 23.75 -17.05
N PRO A 398 0.48 24.88 -16.72
CA PRO A 398 1.92 25.06 -16.93
C PRO A 398 2.78 24.48 -15.79
N PHE A 399 2.21 23.79 -14.80
CA PHE A 399 2.94 23.35 -13.60
C PHE A 399 3.78 22.09 -13.83
N PHE A 400 3.37 21.23 -14.75
CA PHE A 400 4.12 20.03 -15.10
C PHE A 400 4.37 20.01 -16.60
N VAL A 401 5.45 19.34 -17.00
CA VAL A 401 5.78 19.03 -18.39
C VAL A 401 6.04 17.55 -18.50
N ARG A 402 5.84 17.01 -19.69
CA ARG A 402 6.10 15.60 -19.96
C ARG A 402 7.59 15.32 -19.93
N THR A 403 7.93 14.12 -19.49
CA THR A 403 9.29 13.61 -19.59
C THR A 403 9.73 13.45 -21.06
N SER A 404 11.03 13.47 -21.32
CA SER A 404 11.60 13.21 -22.65
C SER A 404 11.25 11.80 -23.18
N ASN A 405 10.90 10.86 -22.29
CA ASN A 405 10.54 9.49 -22.63
C ASN A 405 9.24 9.36 -23.43
N GLN A 406 8.43 10.41 -23.58
CA GLN A 406 7.13 10.36 -24.25
C GLN A 406 7.21 9.85 -25.72
N GLY A 407 8.32 10.14 -26.41
CA GLY A 407 8.54 9.70 -27.79
C GLY A 407 9.00 8.23 -27.94
N ASN A 408 9.29 7.54 -26.84
CA ASN A 408 9.86 6.19 -26.86
C ASN A 408 8.75 5.14 -26.67
N SER A 409 8.44 4.36 -27.71
CA SER A 409 7.30 3.43 -27.73
C SER A 409 7.45 2.19 -26.84
N SER A 410 8.62 2.00 -26.23
CA SER A 410 8.99 0.80 -25.47
C SER A 410 9.16 1.00 -23.96
N SER A 411 8.86 2.20 -23.42
CA SER A 411 9.05 2.50 -22.00
C SER A 411 7.74 2.58 -21.21
N ASP A 412 7.65 1.86 -20.10
CA ASP A 412 6.58 1.96 -19.09
C ASP A 412 6.51 3.36 -18.41
N THR A 413 7.40 4.28 -18.76
CA THR A 413 7.49 5.65 -18.21
C THR A 413 6.99 6.74 -19.18
N ARG A 414 6.36 6.35 -20.29
CA ARG A 414 5.93 7.27 -21.36
C ARG A 414 5.00 8.38 -20.89
N ASP A 415 4.15 8.07 -19.91
CA ASP A 415 3.10 8.95 -19.41
C ASP A 415 3.44 9.59 -18.04
N MET A 416 4.73 9.88 -17.83
CA MET A 416 5.23 10.56 -16.63
C MET A 416 5.49 12.05 -16.85
N TYR A 417 5.43 12.79 -15.75
CA TYR A 417 5.51 14.25 -15.70
C TYR A 417 6.53 14.72 -14.68
N VAL A 418 7.25 15.78 -15.01
CA VAL A 418 8.17 16.47 -14.10
C VAL A 418 7.73 17.93 -13.91
N PRO A 419 7.98 18.56 -12.75
CA PRO A 419 7.61 19.96 -12.55
C PRO A 419 8.27 20.84 -13.62
N ASN A 420 7.50 21.76 -14.19
CA ASN A 420 7.97 22.64 -15.25
C ASN A 420 9.05 23.61 -14.73
N PRO A 421 10.31 23.49 -15.17
CA PRO A 421 11.39 24.36 -14.69
C PRO A 421 11.17 25.85 -15.00
N SER A 422 10.40 26.16 -16.05
CA SER A 422 10.08 27.53 -16.46
C SER A 422 8.92 28.16 -15.68
N CYS A 423 8.09 27.37 -14.99
CA CYS A 423 6.96 27.90 -14.23
C CYS A 423 7.42 28.41 -12.86
N LYS A 424 7.11 29.67 -12.54
CA LYS A 424 7.49 30.34 -11.29
C LYS A 424 6.30 30.66 -10.37
N ASP A 425 5.15 30.04 -10.62
CA ASP A 425 3.97 30.17 -9.76
C ASP A 425 4.10 29.27 -8.52
N PHE A 426 5.07 29.59 -7.67
CA PHE A 426 5.38 28.85 -6.45
C PHE A 426 4.20 28.72 -5.48
N PRO A 427 3.31 29.73 -5.30
CA PRO A 427 2.13 29.57 -4.45
C PRO A 427 1.18 28.45 -4.90
N LYS A 428 1.03 28.21 -6.20
CA LYS A 428 0.23 27.08 -6.71
C LYS A 428 0.97 25.74 -6.56
N TYR A 429 2.30 25.71 -6.72
CA TYR A 429 3.09 24.53 -6.36
C TYR A 429 3.00 24.18 -4.86
N GLU A 430 3.06 25.17 -3.98
CA GLU A 430 2.84 24.99 -2.54
C GLU A 430 1.44 24.43 -2.27
N TRP A 431 0.41 24.88 -3.00
CA TRP A 431 -0.93 24.33 -2.84
C TRP A 431 -1.04 22.89 -3.35
N ILE A 432 -0.41 22.53 -4.47
CA ILE A 432 -0.28 21.14 -4.92
C ILE A 432 0.32 20.28 -3.79
N GLY A 433 1.40 20.77 -3.15
CA GLY A 433 1.98 20.13 -1.98
C GLY A 433 1.02 19.96 -0.81
N GLN A 434 0.18 20.96 -0.54
CA GLN A 434 -0.86 20.86 0.50
C GLN A 434 -1.91 19.80 0.17
N LEU A 435 -2.36 19.71 -1.10
CA LEU A 435 -3.28 18.67 -1.55
C LEU A 435 -2.65 17.27 -1.42
N MET A 436 -1.36 17.11 -1.73
CA MET A 436 -0.62 15.86 -1.49
C MET A 436 -0.62 15.50 0.00
N GLY A 437 -0.39 16.46 0.88
CA GLY A 437 -0.44 16.25 2.33
C GLY A 437 -1.83 15.89 2.85
N ALA A 438 -2.87 16.49 2.27
CA ALA A 438 -4.27 16.21 2.60
C ALA A 438 -4.67 14.79 2.16
N ALA A 439 -4.23 14.35 0.97
CA ALA A 439 -4.38 12.99 0.49
C ALA A 439 -3.70 11.99 1.45
N LEU A 440 -2.44 12.25 1.82
CA LEU A 440 -1.66 11.41 2.74
C LEU A 440 -2.35 11.18 4.10
N ARG A 441 -3.07 12.19 4.61
CA ARG A 441 -3.81 12.15 5.88
C ARG A 441 -5.18 11.48 5.78
N SER A 442 -5.78 11.42 4.60
CA SER A 442 -7.16 10.99 4.39
C SER A 442 -7.23 9.64 3.66
N LYS A 443 -8.40 9.31 3.11
CA LYS A 443 -8.59 8.17 2.18
C LYS A 443 -8.82 8.63 0.75
N GLU A 444 -8.56 9.91 0.50
CA GLU A 444 -8.65 10.53 -0.81
C GLU A 444 -7.29 10.45 -1.50
N ILE A 445 -7.33 10.43 -2.83
CA ILE A 445 -6.13 10.31 -3.64
C ILE A 445 -6.05 11.49 -4.62
N LEU A 446 -4.83 11.95 -4.85
CA LEU A 446 -4.49 12.91 -5.88
C LEU A 446 -3.58 12.18 -6.86
N VAL A 447 -4.10 11.79 -8.03
CA VAL A 447 -3.38 10.91 -8.95
C VAL A 447 -2.38 11.72 -9.76
N LEU A 448 -1.10 11.63 -9.38
CA LEU A 448 0.02 12.27 -10.09
C LEU A 448 0.95 11.20 -10.66
N ALA A 449 1.21 11.27 -11.97
CA ALA A 449 2.15 10.37 -12.64
C ALA A 449 3.57 10.99 -12.66
N LEU A 450 4.25 11.00 -11.51
CA LEU A 450 5.59 11.57 -11.35
C LEU A 450 6.65 10.46 -11.29
N PRO A 451 7.86 10.65 -11.86
CA PRO A 451 8.94 9.67 -11.78
C PRO A 451 9.56 9.60 -10.39
N SER A 452 10.30 8.51 -10.10
CA SER A 452 10.96 8.29 -8.81
C SER A 452 11.87 9.47 -8.41
N LEU A 453 12.49 10.14 -9.39
CA LEU A 453 13.25 11.37 -9.21
C LEU A 453 12.52 12.39 -8.33
N VAL A 454 11.26 12.71 -8.67
CA VAL A 454 10.49 13.76 -7.98
C VAL A 454 10.07 13.29 -6.60
N TRP A 455 9.60 12.04 -6.48
CA TRP A 455 9.19 11.48 -5.19
C TRP A 455 10.34 11.38 -4.19
N LYS A 456 11.53 11.00 -4.64
CA LYS A 456 12.75 10.96 -3.82
C LYS A 456 13.15 12.35 -3.36
N GLN A 457 13.11 13.35 -4.24
CA GLN A 457 13.38 14.73 -3.84
C GLN A 457 12.38 15.25 -2.78
N LEU A 458 11.09 14.89 -2.89
CA LEU A 458 10.07 15.24 -1.89
C LEU A 458 10.28 14.52 -0.55
N SER A 459 10.60 13.21 -0.57
CA SER A 459 10.86 12.41 0.65
C SER A 459 12.27 12.65 1.23
N GLY A 460 13.12 13.39 0.52
CA GLY A 460 14.50 13.65 0.88
C GLY A 460 15.45 12.46 0.68
N GLU A 461 15.02 11.43 -0.06
CA GLU A 461 15.88 10.30 -0.43
C GLU A 461 16.91 10.67 -1.50
N GLU A 462 18.01 9.92 -1.53
CA GLU A 462 19.05 10.08 -2.52
C GLU A 462 18.57 9.67 -3.92
N VAL A 463 18.89 10.54 -4.89
CA VAL A 463 18.60 10.36 -6.30
C VAL A 463 19.84 9.81 -6.99
N ILE A 464 19.67 8.71 -7.72
CA ILE A 464 20.73 8.02 -8.46
C ILE A 464 20.51 8.28 -9.95
N TRP A 465 21.50 8.88 -10.62
CA TRP A 465 21.42 9.26 -12.04
C TRP A 465 20.97 8.12 -12.95
N SER A 466 21.71 7.02 -12.98
CA SER A 466 21.49 5.91 -13.93
C SER A 466 20.16 5.20 -13.73
N LYS A 467 19.57 5.26 -12.52
CA LYS A 467 18.30 4.60 -12.18
C LYS A 467 17.11 5.54 -12.26
N ASP A 468 17.16 6.66 -11.53
CA ASP A 468 15.99 7.53 -11.36
C ASP A 468 15.81 8.49 -12.54
N PHE A 469 16.90 8.94 -13.15
CA PHE A 469 16.82 9.86 -14.29
C PHE A 469 16.43 9.15 -15.59
N ALA A 470 16.65 7.83 -15.69
CA ALA A 470 16.20 7.02 -16.82
C ALA A 470 14.66 7.06 -17.00
N ALA A 471 13.90 7.28 -15.91
CA ALA A 471 12.45 7.48 -15.97
C ALA A 471 12.04 8.88 -16.51
N VAL A 472 13.00 9.80 -16.66
CA VAL A 472 12.80 11.12 -17.27
C VAL A 472 13.32 11.16 -18.70
N ASP A 473 14.53 10.65 -18.91
CA ASP A 473 15.22 10.70 -20.20
C ASP A 473 16.22 9.54 -20.33
N VAL A 474 15.71 8.38 -20.73
CA VAL A 474 16.51 7.15 -20.88
C VAL A 474 17.58 7.29 -21.96
N GLU A 475 17.30 8.05 -23.02
CA GLU A 475 18.24 8.24 -24.13
C GLU A 475 19.39 9.16 -23.72
N LEU A 476 19.13 10.20 -22.91
CA LEU A 476 20.21 11.01 -22.34
C LEU A 476 21.10 10.19 -21.39
N VAL A 477 20.52 9.33 -20.56
CA VAL A 477 21.30 8.45 -19.68
C VAL A 477 22.24 7.57 -20.51
N LYS A 478 21.71 6.85 -21.51
CA LYS A 478 22.52 6.02 -22.42
C LYS A 478 23.58 6.80 -23.19
N LEU A 479 23.25 8.03 -23.62
CA LEU A 479 24.19 8.90 -24.32
C LEU A 479 25.38 9.26 -23.42
N LEU A 480 25.13 9.63 -22.16
CA LEU A 480 26.21 9.98 -21.23
C LEU A 480 27.05 8.75 -20.84
N GLU A 481 26.43 7.58 -20.65
CA GLU A 481 27.13 6.31 -20.39
C GLU A 481 28.04 5.95 -21.58
N MET A 482 27.54 6.09 -22.81
CA MET A 482 28.36 5.89 -24.01
C MET A 482 29.50 6.90 -24.11
N LEU A 483 29.25 8.18 -23.82
CA LEU A 483 30.28 9.23 -23.80
C LEU A 483 31.37 8.97 -22.75
N GLU A 484 31.06 8.26 -21.67
CA GLU A 484 32.06 7.92 -20.65
C GLU A 484 33.07 6.88 -21.18
N GLU A 485 32.55 5.83 -21.83
CA GLU A 485 33.29 4.64 -22.27
C GLU A 485 33.92 4.76 -23.66
N VAL A 486 33.45 5.71 -24.49
CA VAL A 486 33.93 5.87 -25.87
C VAL A 486 35.44 6.16 -25.94
N ASP A 487 36.11 5.61 -26.95
CA ASP A 487 37.51 5.92 -27.24
C ASP A 487 37.69 7.28 -27.92
N ARG A 488 38.94 7.73 -28.03
CA ARG A 488 39.29 9.06 -28.53
C ARG A 488 38.94 9.23 -30.00
N GLU A 489 39.24 8.23 -30.82
CA GLU A 489 39.00 8.25 -32.26
C GLU A 489 37.50 8.34 -32.56
N ALA A 490 36.71 7.48 -31.92
CA ALA A 490 35.26 7.44 -32.05
C ALA A 490 34.60 8.72 -31.51
N PHE A 491 35.05 9.26 -30.37
CA PHE A 491 34.55 10.53 -29.85
C PHE A 491 34.79 11.67 -30.84
N ASN A 492 36.01 11.81 -31.37
CA ASN A 492 36.32 12.90 -32.31
C ASN A 492 35.54 12.78 -33.61
N PHE A 493 35.27 11.55 -34.06
CA PHE A 493 34.46 11.29 -35.24
C PHE A 493 32.98 11.64 -35.03
N MET A 494 32.39 11.21 -33.90
CA MET A 494 30.95 11.39 -33.62
C MET A 494 30.59 12.77 -33.06
N PHE A 495 31.46 13.36 -32.22
CA PHE A 495 31.12 14.51 -31.37
C PHE A 495 32.06 15.70 -31.50
N GLY A 496 33.27 15.50 -32.02
CA GLY A 496 34.38 16.46 -31.94
C GLY A 496 34.16 17.84 -32.57
N LYS A 497 33.05 18.05 -33.29
CA LYS A 497 32.65 19.35 -33.86
C LYS A 497 31.23 19.78 -33.53
N GLU A 498 30.42 18.92 -32.93
CA GLU A 498 28.97 19.15 -32.74
C GLU A 498 28.60 19.29 -31.27
N LEU A 499 29.30 18.57 -30.38
CA LEU A 499 29.00 18.61 -28.95
C LEU A 499 29.52 19.90 -28.32
N THR A 500 28.59 20.73 -27.85
CA THR A 500 28.89 22.00 -27.16
C THR A 500 28.51 21.90 -25.68
N TYR A 501 28.96 22.84 -24.85
CA TYR A 501 28.58 22.90 -23.44
C TYR A 501 27.15 23.42 -23.25
N THR A 502 26.18 22.69 -23.81
CA THR A 502 24.75 22.96 -23.69
C THR A 502 23.99 21.67 -23.39
N THR A 503 22.79 21.80 -22.84
CA THR A 503 21.86 20.68 -22.68
C THR A 503 20.42 21.15 -22.88
N VAL A 504 19.53 20.24 -23.24
CA VAL A 504 18.09 20.51 -23.39
C VAL A 504 17.39 20.11 -22.10
N ARG A 505 16.64 21.05 -21.52
CA ARG A 505 15.84 20.83 -20.31
C ARG A 505 14.50 20.16 -20.63
N SER A 506 13.79 19.71 -19.60
CA SER A 506 12.49 19.04 -19.79
C SER A 506 11.40 19.96 -20.35
N ASP A 507 11.57 21.29 -20.24
CA ASP A 507 10.73 22.29 -20.91
C ASP A 507 11.17 22.62 -22.34
N GLN A 508 12.04 21.79 -22.93
CA GLN A 508 12.58 21.91 -24.28
C GLN A 508 13.48 23.14 -24.51
N ARG A 509 13.90 23.84 -23.45
CA ARG A 509 14.83 24.97 -23.56
C ARG A 509 16.28 24.49 -23.52
N VAL A 510 17.08 25.02 -24.44
CA VAL A 510 18.53 24.85 -24.42
C VAL A 510 19.12 25.76 -23.36
N VAL A 511 19.97 25.22 -22.48
CA VAL A 511 20.73 25.99 -21.49
C VAL A 511 22.21 25.76 -21.65
N GLU A 512 23.00 26.82 -21.41
CA GLU A 512 24.45 26.73 -21.39
C GLU A 512 24.93 26.20 -20.04
N LEU A 513 25.84 25.23 -20.06
CA LEU A 513 26.43 24.60 -18.87
C LEU A 513 27.58 25.44 -18.28
N ILE A 514 28.22 26.23 -19.13
CA ILE A 514 29.29 27.19 -18.80
C ILE A 514 29.02 28.50 -19.55
N PRO A 515 29.63 29.63 -19.16
CA PRO A 515 29.52 30.89 -19.90
C PRO A 515 29.99 30.73 -21.35
N LYS A 516 29.15 31.13 -22.33
CA LYS A 516 29.40 30.95 -23.78
C LYS A 516 29.50 29.46 -24.17
N GLY A 517 28.76 28.61 -23.46
CA GLY A 517 28.76 27.17 -23.67
C GLY A 517 28.30 26.76 -25.07
N SER A 518 27.34 27.50 -25.66
CA SER A 518 26.86 27.28 -27.03
C SER A 518 27.95 27.42 -28.11
N SER A 519 29.00 28.19 -27.83
CA SER A 519 30.12 28.43 -28.75
C SER A 519 31.37 27.63 -28.39
N THR A 520 31.32 26.82 -27.33
CA THR A 520 32.48 26.09 -26.81
C THR A 520 32.28 24.61 -27.06
N VAL A 521 33.14 24.02 -27.89
CA VAL A 521 33.10 22.59 -28.23
C VAL A 521 33.71 21.75 -27.10
N VAL A 522 33.09 20.63 -26.79
CA VAL A 522 33.58 19.66 -25.80
C VAL A 522 34.70 18.84 -26.41
N ARG A 523 35.86 18.81 -25.75
CA ARG A 523 37.00 17.97 -26.15
C ARG A 523 36.94 16.63 -25.43
N PHE A 524 37.60 15.61 -25.98
CA PHE A 524 37.64 14.27 -25.39
C PHE A 524 38.14 14.26 -23.94
N GLU A 525 39.11 15.12 -23.62
CA GLU A 525 39.68 15.27 -22.28
C GLU A 525 38.68 15.84 -21.28
N ASP A 526 37.78 16.70 -21.74
CA ASP A 526 36.83 17.41 -20.88
C ASP A 526 35.49 16.67 -20.77
N ARG A 527 35.30 15.54 -21.47
CA ARG A 527 34.01 14.84 -21.56
C ARG A 527 33.44 14.43 -20.20
N LYS A 528 34.29 14.07 -19.24
CA LYS A 528 33.86 13.70 -17.88
C LYS A 528 33.29 14.90 -17.11
N GLU A 529 33.90 16.06 -17.28
CA GLU A 529 33.39 17.32 -16.71
C GLU A 529 32.08 17.72 -17.39
N PHE A 530 32.00 17.60 -18.73
CA PHE A 530 30.75 17.81 -19.47
C PHE A 530 29.62 16.89 -18.96
N ILE A 531 29.88 15.59 -18.81
CA ILE A 531 28.92 14.62 -18.25
C ILE A 531 28.45 15.10 -16.87
N HIS A 532 29.38 15.45 -15.97
CA HIS A 532 29.03 15.92 -14.64
C HIS A 532 28.15 17.19 -14.66
N LEU A 533 28.48 18.16 -15.53
CA LEU A 533 27.71 19.39 -15.67
C LEU A 533 26.31 19.14 -16.22
N VAL A 534 26.15 18.25 -17.21
CA VAL A 534 24.83 17.84 -17.72
C VAL A 534 24.02 17.18 -16.62
N GLN A 535 24.59 16.19 -15.92
CA GLN A 535 23.92 15.49 -14.83
C GLN A 535 23.42 16.46 -13.77
N LYS A 536 24.29 17.36 -13.32
CA LYS A 536 23.92 18.40 -12.34
C LYS A 536 22.81 19.31 -12.85
N ALA A 537 22.96 19.86 -14.06
CA ALA A 537 21.99 20.79 -14.63
C ALA A 537 20.60 20.14 -14.79
N ARG A 538 20.54 18.87 -15.21
CA ARG A 538 19.28 18.14 -15.41
C ARG A 538 18.64 17.70 -14.09
N LEU A 539 19.42 17.24 -13.11
CA LEU A 539 18.92 16.84 -11.79
C LEU A 539 18.41 18.03 -10.96
N GLU A 540 19.04 19.20 -11.09
CA GLU A 540 18.67 20.40 -10.34
C GLU A 540 17.64 21.28 -11.05
N GLU A 541 17.19 20.89 -12.25
CA GLU A 541 16.44 21.80 -13.10
C GLU A 541 15.12 22.28 -12.48
N SER A 542 14.43 21.44 -11.72
CA SER A 542 13.13 21.77 -11.11
C SER A 542 13.20 21.94 -9.59
N LYS A 543 14.40 22.20 -9.06
CA LYS A 543 14.67 22.26 -7.61
C LYS A 543 13.80 23.28 -6.88
N GLU A 544 13.55 24.44 -7.47
CA GLU A 544 12.70 25.48 -6.86
C GLU A 544 11.22 25.06 -6.82
N GLN A 545 10.72 24.45 -7.90
CA GLN A 545 9.35 23.97 -7.98
C GLN A 545 9.12 22.81 -6.99
N VAL A 546 10.07 21.87 -6.92
CA VAL A 546 10.02 20.76 -5.95
C VAL A 546 10.13 21.29 -4.52
N ALA A 547 10.95 22.29 -4.26
CA ALA A 547 11.03 22.93 -2.95
C ALA A 547 9.70 23.59 -2.54
N ALA A 548 9.00 24.23 -3.48
CA ALA A 548 7.67 24.81 -3.24
C ALA A 548 6.62 23.71 -2.95
N ILE A 549 6.56 22.64 -3.74
CA ILE A 549 5.68 21.49 -3.46
C ILE A 549 5.99 20.92 -2.07
N ARG A 550 7.27 20.74 -1.76
CA ARG A 550 7.71 20.21 -0.46
C ARG A 550 7.33 21.12 0.70
N ALA A 551 7.44 22.44 0.54
CA ALA A 551 7.02 23.42 1.55
C ALA A 551 5.51 23.34 1.80
N GLY A 552 4.72 23.18 0.73
CA GLY A 552 3.29 22.88 0.80
C GLY A 552 2.96 21.62 1.59
N LEU A 553 3.63 20.53 1.25
CA LEU A 553 3.48 19.23 1.90
C LEU A 553 3.78 19.31 3.40
N LEU A 554 4.87 20.00 3.78
CA LEU A 554 5.26 20.18 5.19
C LEU A 554 4.30 21.05 6.01
N ARG A 555 3.46 21.88 5.38
CA ARG A 555 2.41 22.61 6.12
C ARG A 555 1.30 21.69 6.63
N VAL A 556 1.15 20.51 6.03
CA VAL A 556 0.08 19.56 6.31
C VAL A 556 0.61 18.30 7.00
N VAL A 557 1.84 17.89 6.68
CA VAL A 557 2.46 16.65 7.15
C VAL A 557 3.76 16.97 7.88
N PRO A 558 3.98 16.51 9.12
CA PRO A 558 5.22 16.75 9.85
C PRO A 558 6.46 16.19 9.13
N GLN A 559 7.61 16.85 9.29
CA GLN A 559 8.90 16.41 8.76
C GLN A 559 9.24 14.96 9.13
N ALA A 560 8.98 14.59 10.39
CA ALA A 560 9.15 13.23 10.91
C ALA A 560 8.43 12.16 10.07
N VAL A 561 7.25 12.45 9.53
CA VAL A 561 6.51 11.51 8.68
C VAL A 561 7.23 11.30 7.35
N LEU A 562 7.77 12.37 6.73
CA LEU A 562 8.52 12.26 5.48
C LEU A 562 9.86 11.51 5.66
N ASP A 563 10.47 11.62 6.83
CA ASP A 563 11.71 10.89 7.15
C ASP A 563 11.45 9.42 7.51
N LEU A 564 10.23 9.03 7.89
CA LEU A 564 9.83 7.64 8.14
C LEU A 564 9.33 6.91 6.88
N LEU A 565 8.75 7.64 5.92
CA LEU A 565 8.19 7.05 4.70
C LEU A 565 9.25 6.93 3.60
N THR A 566 9.28 5.81 2.88
CA THR A 566 9.97 5.79 1.58
C THR A 566 9.17 6.55 0.53
N TRP A 567 9.83 6.93 -0.56
CA TRP A 567 9.23 7.62 -1.69
C TRP A 567 8.05 6.82 -2.28
N GLN A 568 8.12 5.48 -2.34
CA GLN A 568 7.01 4.65 -2.80
C GLN A 568 5.82 4.66 -1.84
N GLN A 569 6.08 4.70 -0.53
CA GLN A 569 4.99 4.81 0.46
C GLN A 569 4.35 6.20 0.42
N LEU A 570 5.16 7.24 0.21
CA LEU A 570 4.68 8.59 -0.02
C LEU A 570 3.79 8.63 -1.26
N GLU A 571 4.27 8.12 -2.40
CA GLU A 571 3.48 8.00 -3.63
C GLU A 571 2.18 7.23 -3.39
N ARG A 572 2.23 6.01 -2.83
CA ARG A 572 1.02 5.20 -2.60
C ARG A 572 0.03 5.86 -1.66
N LYS A 573 0.49 6.63 -0.67
CA LYS A 573 -0.38 7.38 0.25
C LYS A 573 -1.00 8.61 -0.38
N VAL A 574 -0.35 9.20 -1.38
CA VAL A 574 -0.83 10.40 -2.08
C VAL A 574 -1.72 10.01 -3.27
N CYS A 575 -1.23 9.10 -4.11
CA CYS A 575 -1.84 8.74 -5.39
C CYS A 575 -2.66 7.44 -5.34
N GLY A 576 -2.51 6.61 -4.31
CA GLY A 576 -3.01 5.24 -4.32
C GLY A 576 -2.08 4.26 -5.06
N ASN A 577 -2.47 2.99 -5.14
CA ASN A 577 -1.67 1.95 -5.79
C ASN A 577 -1.59 2.18 -7.31
N PRO A 578 -0.38 2.27 -7.90
CA PRO A 578 -0.21 2.49 -9.34
C PRO A 578 -0.54 1.27 -10.19
N GLU A 579 -0.25 0.06 -9.69
CA GLU A 579 -0.63 -1.21 -10.31
C GLU A 579 -1.83 -1.78 -9.57
N VAL A 580 -2.85 -2.24 -10.32
CA VAL A 580 -4.04 -2.86 -9.76
C VAL A 580 -4.07 -4.30 -10.22
N THR A 581 -4.10 -5.24 -9.28
CA THR A 581 -4.21 -6.67 -9.58
C THR A 581 -5.55 -7.22 -9.08
N VAL A 582 -6.00 -8.33 -9.66
CA VAL A 582 -7.23 -9.00 -9.22
C VAL A 582 -7.17 -9.37 -7.74
N ASP A 583 -6.02 -9.83 -7.26
CA ASP A 583 -5.83 -10.19 -5.86
C ASP A 583 -5.84 -8.98 -4.92
N GLU A 584 -5.45 -7.79 -5.39
CA GLU A 584 -5.67 -6.55 -4.66
C GLU A 584 -7.14 -6.15 -4.63
N LEU A 585 -7.85 -6.22 -5.76
CA LEU A 585 -9.28 -5.90 -5.83
C LEU A 585 -10.13 -6.77 -4.89
N LYS A 586 -9.80 -8.07 -4.76
CA LYS A 586 -10.45 -8.99 -3.81
C LYS A 586 -10.44 -8.50 -2.36
N LYS A 587 -9.51 -7.62 -1.99
CA LYS A 587 -9.41 -7.05 -0.64
C LYS A 587 -10.42 -5.93 -0.40
N PHE A 588 -10.89 -5.28 -1.47
CA PHE A 588 -11.73 -4.09 -1.43
C PHE A 588 -13.13 -4.31 -2.01
N ILE A 589 -13.41 -5.45 -2.65
CA ILE A 589 -14.72 -5.80 -3.19
C ILE A 589 -15.48 -6.68 -2.19
N THR A 590 -16.69 -6.25 -1.84
CA THR A 590 -17.69 -7.06 -1.11
C THR A 590 -18.84 -7.41 -2.03
N PHE A 591 -19.30 -8.66 -1.99
CA PHE A 591 -20.48 -9.10 -2.71
C PHE A 591 -21.65 -9.24 -1.73
N GLU A 592 -22.79 -8.67 -2.07
CA GLU A 592 -24.03 -8.82 -1.31
C GLU A 592 -25.04 -9.63 -2.11
N ASP A 593 -25.69 -10.62 -1.49
CA ASP A 593 -26.72 -11.45 -2.10
C ASP A 593 -26.30 -12.22 -3.38
N PHE A 594 -25.05 -12.71 -3.43
CA PHE A 594 -24.55 -13.60 -4.49
C PHE A 594 -24.35 -15.04 -4.02
N ASP A 595 -24.50 -15.98 -4.96
CA ASP A 595 -24.02 -17.36 -4.81
C ASP A 595 -22.51 -17.47 -5.12
N SER A 596 -21.89 -18.57 -4.68
CA SER A 596 -20.46 -18.80 -4.88
C SER A 596 -20.07 -18.90 -6.35
N THR A 597 -20.95 -19.45 -7.19
CA THR A 597 -20.70 -19.66 -8.62
C THR A 597 -20.62 -18.34 -9.38
N ARG A 598 -21.52 -17.39 -9.15
CA ARG A 598 -21.48 -16.07 -9.81
C ARG A 598 -20.29 -15.25 -9.36
N VAL A 599 -19.91 -15.33 -8.08
CA VAL A 599 -18.70 -14.69 -7.56
C VAL A 599 -17.46 -15.25 -8.25
N GLN A 600 -17.36 -16.58 -8.41
CA GLN A 600 -16.25 -17.21 -9.14
C GLN A 600 -16.22 -16.79 -10.61
N GLN A 601 -17.37 -16.79 -11.29
CA GLN A 601 -17.48 -16.35 -12.69
C GLN A 601 -16.99 -14.92 -12.90
N PHE A 602 -17.32 -14.01 -11.98
CA PHE A 602 -16.82 -12.63 -12.00
C PHE A 602 -15.30 -12.56 -11.84
N TRP A 603 -14.73 -13.28 -10.85
CA TRP A 603 -13.28 -13.26 -10.64
C TRP A 603 -12.52 -13.90 -11.79
N ASP A 604 -13.06 -14.96 -12.39
CA ASP A 604 -12.48 -15.61 -13.55
C ASP A 604 -12.50 -14.71 -14.79
N ALA A 605 -13.54 -13.89 -14.97
CA ALA A 605 -13.59 -12.89 -16.02
C ALA A 605 -12.48 -11.82 -15.86
N LEU A 606 -12.27 -11.34 -14.63
CA LEU A 606 -11.23 -10.33 -14.35
C LEU A 606 -9.79 -10.87 -14.45
N LYS A 607 -9.55 -12.19 -14.43
CA LYS A 607 -8.18 -12.74 -14.58
C LYS A 607 -7.52 -12.37 -15.91
N ASN A 608 -8.32 -12.12 -16.94
CA ASN A 608 -7.85 -11.75 -18.28
C ASN A 608 -7.72 -10.22 -18.45
N PHE A 609 -7.97 -9.44 -17.40
CA PHE A 609 -7.79 -7.99 -17.44
C PHE A 609 -6.34 -7.63 -17.14
N THR A 610 -5.79 -6.70 -17.91
CA THR A 610 -4.50 -6.06 -17.61
C THR A 610 -4.63 -5.11 -16.41
N SER A 611 -3.52 -4.67 -15.82
CA SER A 611 -3.56 -3.63 -14.76
C SER A 611 -4.27 -2.35 -15.22
N GLU A 612 -4.13 -2.02 -16.50
CA GLU A 612 -4.80 -0.88 -17.12
C GLU A 612 -6.32 -1.10 -17.21
N ASP A 613 -6.76 -2.27 -17.65
CA ASP A 613 -8.17 -2.67 -17.67
C ASP A 613 -8.78 -2.63 -16.26
N LEU A 614 -8.06 -3.13 -15.25
CA LEU A 614 -8.51 -3.11 -13.85
C LEU A 614 -8.58 -1.70 -13.27
N SER A 615 -7.66 -0.82 -13.66
CA SER A 615 -7.68 0.60 -13.28
C SER A 615 -8.88 1.32 -13.92
N ARG A 616 -9.20 1.04 -15.18
CA ARG A 616 -10.42 1.55 -15.82
C ARG A 616 -11.68 0.96 -15.18
N PHE A 617 -11.65 -0.31 -14.81
CA PHE A 617 -12.76 -0.97 -14.11
C PHE A 617 -13.06 -0.30 -12.76
N LEU A 618 -12.02 0.02 -11.98
CA LEU A 618 -12.17 0.83 -10.77
C LEU A 618 -12.79 2.20 -11.07
N LYS A 619 -12.31 2.86 -12.14
CA LYS A 619 -12.80 4.19 -12.53
C LYS A 619 -14.28 4.16 -12.91
N PHE A 620 -14.71 3.13 -13.64
CA PHE A 620 -16.11 2.91 -14.00
C PHE A 620 -17.02 2.83 -12.76
N ILE A 621 -16.57 2.15 -11.69
CA ILE A 621 -17.41 1.91 -10.50
C ILE A 621 -17.31 3.03 -9.46
N THR A 622 -16.19 3.75 -9.41
CA THR A 622 -15.87 4.64 -8.27
C THR A 622 -15.48 6.05 -8.67
N GLY A 623 -15.29 6.32 -9.96
CA GLY A 623 -14.66 7.54 -10.46
C GLY A 623 -13.14 7.59 -10.23
N ARG A 624 -12.54 6.60 -9.54
CA ARG A 624 -11.11 6.55 -9.20
C ARG A 624 -10.39 5.45 -9.97
N SER A 625 -9.19 5.73 -10.46
CA SER A 625 -8.38 4.74 -11.18
C SER A 625 -7.46 3.90 -10.28
N ARG A 626 -7.34 4.22 -8.99
CA ARG A 626 -6.39 3.60 -8.06
C ARG A 626 -7.04 3.22 -6.73
N LEU A 627 -6.53 2.15 -6.11
CA LEU A 627 -6.87 1.71 -4.75
C LEU A 627 -6.19 2.60 -3.69
N PRO A 628 -6.71 2.71 -2.46
CA PRO A 628 -7.82 1.95 -1.88
C PRO A 628 -9.20 2.61 -2.06
N VAL A 629 -10.19 1.83 -2.49
CA VAL A 629 -11.61 2.22 -2.49
C VAL A 629 -12.47 1.00 -2.24
N GLN A 630 -13.35 1.05 -1.23
CA GLN A 630 -14.27 -0.06 -0.94
C GLN A 630 -15.40 -0.07 -1.95
N LEU A 631 -15.66 -1.25 -2.50
CA LEU A 631 -16.65 -1.50 -3.54
C LEU A 631 -17.66 -2.52 -3.03
N THR A 632 -18.93 -2.31 -3.34
CA THR A 632 -19.97 -3.32 -3.11
C THR A 632 -20.61 -3.73 -4.43
N ILE A 633 -20.65 -5.04 -4.70
CA ILE A 633 -21.30 -5.59 -5.88
C ILE A 633 -22.62 -6.21 -5.45
N TYR A 634 -23.69 -5.79 -6.13
CA TYR A 634 -25.06 -6.27 -5.95
C TYR A 634 -25.52 -7.03 -7.19
N PRO A 635 -26.38 -8.05 -7.05
CA PRO A 635 -27.05 -8.61 -8.22
C PRO A 635 -27.98 -7.56 -8.80
N ASP A 636 -27.95 -7.38 -10.11
CA ASP A 636 -29.01 -6.63 -10.79
C ASP A 636 -30.34 -7.39 -10.62
N ARG A 637 -31.37 -6.68 -10.11
CA ARG A 637 -32.72 -7.22 -9.83
C ARG A 637 -33.79 -6.64 -10.76
N SER A 638 -33.40 -5.77 -11.71
CA SER A 638 -34.34 -5.07 -12.58
C SER A 638 -35.21 -6.04 -13.41
N ILE A 639 -34.61 -7.11 -13.97
CA ILE A 639 -35.31 -8.13 -14.77
C ILE A 639 -34.68 -9.53 -14.56
N PRO A 640 -35.18 -10.37 -13.64
CA PRO A 640 -34.54 -11.63 -13.22
C PRO A 640 -34.30 -12.68 -14.32
N GLU A 641 -35.08 -12.62 -15.41
CA GLU A 641 -35.09 -13.62 -16.49
C GLU A 641 -34.15 -13.28 -17.66
N ARG A 642 -33.63 -12.04 -17.71
CA ARG A 642 -32.78 -11.57 -18.81
C ARG A 642 -31.31 -11.86 -18.49
N LEU A 643 -30.64 -12.57 -19.40
CA LEU A 643 -29.20 -12.81 -19.35
C LEU A 643 -28.44 -11.74 -20.13
N ASP A 644 -27.16 -11.60 -19.82
CA ASP A 644 -26.17 -10.91 -20.67
C ASP A 644 -26.46 -9.41 -20.92
N MET A 645 -27.05 -8.75 -19.91
CA MET A 645 -27.26 -7.31 -19.89
C MET A 645 -25.96 -6.54 -19.57
N MET A 646 -25.91 -5.25 -19.91
CA MET A 646 -24.81 -4.38 -19.48
C MET A 646 -24.80 -4.24 -17.95
N PRO A 647 -23.61 -4.22 -17.32
CA PRO A 647 -23.51 -3.88 -15.91
C PRO A 647 -23.82 -2.41 -15.69
N GLU A 648 -24.38 -2.08 -14.53
CA GLU A 648 -24.65 -0.70 -14.12
C GLU A 648 -23.80 -0.35 -12.91
N ALA A 649 -23.23 0.85 -12.89
CA ALA A 649 -22.43 1.33 -11.76
C ALA A 649 -23.03 2.59 -11.16
N SER A 650 -22.99 2.68 -9.83
CA SER A 650 -23.21 3.93 -9.11
C SER A 650 -21.91 4.37 -8.48
N THR A 651 -21.28 5.37 -9.08
CA THR A 651 -20.02 5.96 -8.61
C THR A 651 -20.16 6.59 -7.22
N CYS A 652 -21.32 7.19 -6.93
CA CYS A 652 -21.63 7.81 -5.64
C CYS A 652 -21.56 6.80 -4.48
N SER A 653 -22.17 5.63 -4.64
CA SER A 653 -22.16 4.57 -3.64
C SER A 653 -21.04 3.53 -3.85
N CYS A 654 -20.12 3.77 -4.80
CA CYS A 654 -19.07 2.82 -5.19
C CYS A 654 -19.62 1.40 -5.41
N SER A 655 -20.77 1.32 -6.09
CA SER A 655 -21.55 0.10 -6.23
C SER A 655 -21.63 -0.37 -7.68
N LEU A 656 -21.55 -1.67 -7.90
CA LEU A 656 -21.77 -2.30 -9.21
C LEU A 656 -22.98 -3.22 -9.13
N PHE A 657 -23.94 -3.04 -10.01
CA PHE A 657 -25.06 -3.96 -10.22
C PHE A 657 -24.66 -4.92 -11.34
N LEU A 658 -24.41 -6.17 -10.97
CA LEU A 658 -23.92 -7.21 -11.88
C LEU A 658 -25.09 -8.09 -12.34
N PRO A 659 -25.41 -8.10 -13.65
CA PRO A 659 -26.39 -9.00 -14.24
C PRO A 659 -26.02 -10.48 -14.11
N LYS A 660 -26.93 -11.34 -14.58
CA LYS A 660 -26.65 -12.77 -14.72
C LYS A 660 -26.05 -13.01 -16.11
N TYR A 661 -24.85 -13.57 -16.16
CA TYR A 661 -24.15 -13.86 -17.41
C TYR A 661 -24.18 -15.34 -17.75
N SER A 662 -24.38 -15.65 -19.03
CA SER A 662 -24.44 -17.01 -19.57
C SER A 662 -23.09 -17.75 -19.50
N SER A 663 -21.97 -17.02 -19.54
CA SER A 663 -20.62 -17.59 -19.46
C SER A 663 -19.59 -16.62 -18.85
N VAL A 664 -18.43 -17.14 -18.41
CA VAL A 664 -17.29 -16.31 -17.97
C VAL A 664 -16.84 -15.37 -19.07
N LYS A 665 -16.79 -15.85 -20.32
CA LYS A 665 -16.39 -15.07 -21.48
C LYS A 665 -17.35 -13.91 -21.75
N THR A 666 -18.66 -14.16 -21.64
CA THR A 666 -19.68 -13.11 -21.80
C THR A 666 -19.56 -12.04 -20.70
N CYS A 667 -19.31 -12.47 -19.45
CA CYS A 667 -19.05 -11.56 -18.33
C CYS A 667 -17.81 -10.69 -18.62
N GLU A 668 -16.71 -11.29 -19.08
CA GLU A 668 -15.47 -10.58 -19.44
C GLU A 668 -15.71 -9.54 -20.54
N GLU A 669 -16.33 -9.95 -21.65
CA GLU A 669 -16.57 -9.09 -22.81
C GLU A 669 -17.47 -7.90 -22.45
N LEU A 670 -18.55 -8.14 -21.70
CA LEU A 670 -19.50 -7.09 -21.33
C LEU A 670 -18.94 -6.14 -20.27
N LEU A 671 -18.19 -6.65 -19.28
CA LEU A 671 -17.47 -5.81 -18.32
C LEU A 671 -16.43 -4.95 -19.04
N ARG A 672 -15.62 -5.54 -19.92
CA ARG A 672 -14.60 -4.80 -20.67
C ARG A 672 -15.28 -3.74 -21.55
N PHE A 673 -16.36 -4.09 -22.24
CA PHE A 673 -17.12 -3.15 -23.05
C PHE A 673 -17.61 -1.95 -22.23
N ALA A 674 -18.26 -2.17 -21.08
CA ALA A 674 -18.75 -1.10 -20.22
C ALA A 674 -17.61 -0.17 -19.78
N VAL A 675 -16.49 -0.76 -19.37
CA VAL A 675 -15.33 -0.03 -18.85
C VAL A 675 -14.65 0.87 -19.90
N TYR A 676 -14.67 0.49 -21.18
CA TYR A 676 -14.09 1.31 -22.26
C TYR A 676 -15.07 2.34 -22.84
N ASN A 677 -16.38 2.12 -22.73
CA ASN A 677 -17.38 2.97 -23.38
C ASN A 677 -18.10 3.94 -22.42
N CYS A 678 -18.09 3.68 -21.11
CA CYS A 678 -18.71 4.54 -20.10
C CYS A 678 -17.66 5.36 -19.34
N MET A 679 -17.01 6.30 -20.04
CA MET A 679 -15.95 7.15 -19.46
C MET A 679 -16.44 8.47 -18.82
N SER A 680 -17.72 8.78 -18.91
CA SER A 680 -18.35 9.96 -18.30
C SER A 680 -19.70 9.61 -17.67
N ILE A 681 -20.04 10.30 -16.57
CA ILE A 681 -21.35 10.22 -15.91
C ILE A 681 -22.42 10.66 -16.93
N ASP A 682 -23.30 9.74 -17.32
CA ASP A 682 -24.51 10.10 -18.05
C ASP A 682 -25.36 10.99 -17.14
N THR A 683 -25.93 12.04 -17.72
CA THR A 683 -26.63 13.07 -16.94
C THR A 683 -27.86 12.44 -16.28
N ASP A 684 -27.83 12.29 -14.96
CA ASP A 684 -28.99 11.90 -14.15
C ASP A 684 -30.04 13.01 -14.18
N LYS A 685 -30.71 13.20 -15.32
CA LYS A 685 -31.97 13.93 -15.37
C LYS A 685 -33.06 12.94 -14.99
N ASN A 686 -33.65 13.13 -13.82
CA ASN A 686 -35.01 12.66 -13.60
C ASN A 686 -35.85 13.21 -14.75
N THR A 687 -36.56 12.34 -15.46
CA THR A 687 -37.47 12.70 -16.56
C THR A 687 -38.72 13.48 -16.07
N TRP A 688 -38.69 13.96 -14.83
CA TRP A 688 -39.79 14.63 -14.13
C TRP A 688 -39.41 16.01 -13.55
N ASP A 689 -38.18 16.48 -13.74
CA ASP A 689 -37.74 17.86 -13.47
C ASP A 689 -37.27 18.54 -14.78
#